data_AF-Q1GS43-F1
#
_entry.id   AF-Q1GS43-F1
#
_cell.length_a   1.000
_cell.length_b   1.000
_cell.length_c   1.000
_cell.angle_alpha   90.00
_cell.angle_beta   90.00
_cell.angle_gamma   90.00
#
_symmetry.space_group_name_H-M   'P 1'
#
loop_
_entity.id
_entity.type
_entity.pdbx_description
1 polymer ?
#
loop_
_entity_poly.entity_id
_entity_poly.type
_entity_poly.pdbx_seq_one_letter_code
_entity_poly.pdbx_strand_id
1 'polypeptide(L)'
;MFAGLAKSLFGSSNDRYVNSIRKIVERINAFEPAMQALDDAGLQGQTATFRARLAAGETLDDILPEAFATVREAAVRTLGMRHFDVQMIGGVVLHRGEIAEMATGEGKTLMATLPCYLNALSGKGVHVVTVNDYLARRDAEWMGAVYGFLGLTTGVIVPNLNETQRREAYNSDITYATNNELGFDYLRDNMKFDRAQMVHRPFNFGIVDEVDSILIDEARTPLIISGPTDDKSELYIRVNEVVLQLTEEDYEKDEKSKSINLTEEGTEHVERLLEAAGLLQGSNLYDIENTQVVHHVNQALKAIQMFRIDTDYIVKDGKVVIIDEFTGRMMEGRRWSDGLHQAVEAKEGVQIEPENQTLASITFQNYFRMYPKLSGMTGTAATEAAEFFDIYKMNVVTIPTNRPIARIDEEDEFYKNINDKFGAIARTIREAQERGQPVLVGTVSIEKSELLSSFLEKEGVAHSVLNARFHESEARIVAQAGRSGAVTIATNMAGRGTDIKLGGNEEFRIEDELKDMPAGPERDAAEARIREEVAAEREAVKAAGGLFVLATERHESRRIDNQLRGRSGRQGDPGLSKFYLCLDDDLLRIFGPDTLFAKMMNKNLEDGEAIGSKWLSKAIETAQKKVEARNYDIRKQVVEYDNVMNDQRKVIYEQRGEIIDSETVDDVMAAMRAETVNAIVADACPPGSYPEQWNVEGMKERVANILNLHPPIDEWMQEDAVDPEMFEERLQRMADATAAEKAALVDAETWKGIEKSILLQTLDHHWKEHLATLDALRQVVFLRAYAQKQPINEYKQEAFALFERMLSNIREDVTRTVARIDFQFQEPEPMPLPELPDFLTTHIDPFTGEDNSADVDAGSLGVIADTLPPMQVPKHDIARGENPYAAMEISRNAPCPCGSGRKYKHCHGAI
;
A
#
# COMPACT_ATOMS: atom_id res chain seq x y z
N MET A 1 -3.49 -15.41 -43.65
CA MET A 1 -3.73 -16.85 -43.92
C MET A 1 -2.57 -17.73 -43.41
N PHE A 2 -1.31 -17.49 -43.82
CA PHE A 2 -0.14 -18.22 -43.30
C PHE A 2 0.04 -18.15 -41.76
N ALA A 3 -0.20 -17.00 -41.14
CA ALA A 3 -0.17 -16.87 -39.67
C ALA A 3 -1.21 -17.76 -38.97
N GLY A 4 -2.38 -17.97 -39.58
CA GLY A 4 -3.43 -18.84 -39.05
C GLY A 4 -3.07 -20.33 -39.18
N LEU A 5 -2.52 -20.73 -40.32
CA LEU A 5 -2.04 -22.10 -40.54
C LEU A 5 -0.82 -22.43 -39.66
N ALA A 6 0.10 -21.48 -39.49
CA ALA A 6 1.23 -21.62 -38.58
C ALA A 6 0.76 -21.70 -37.11
N LYS A 7 -0.23 -20.89 -36.70
CA LYS A 7 -0.82 -20.99 -35.36
C LYS A 7 -1.55 -22.31 -35.13
N SER A 8 -2.21 -22.89 -36.15
CA SER A 8 -2.86 -24.19 -36.01
C SER A 8 -1.88 -25.37 -36.01
N LEU A 9 -0.78 -25.28 -36.78
CA LEU A 9 0.24 -26.34 -36.86
C LEU A 9 1.25 -26.29 -35.71
N PHE A 10 1.68 -25.11 -35.29
CA PHE A 10 2.75 -24.92 -34.29
C PHE A 10 2.26 -24.41 -32.93
N GLY A 11 0.99 -24.01 -32.81
CA GLY A 11 0.45 -23.36 -31.60
C GLY A 11 0.91 -21.91 -31.43
N SER A 12 0.37 -21.21 -30.43
CA SER A 12 0.88 -19.92 -30.00
C SER A 12 2.24 -20.05 -29.27
N SER A 13 2.93 -18.93 -29.03
CA SER A 13 4.13 -18.93 -28.16
C SER A 13 3.82 -19.52 -26.79
N ASN A 14 2.67 -19.16 -26.22
CA ASN A 14 2.16 -19.68 -24.95
C ASN A 14 1.96 -21.20 -25.01
N ASP A 15 1.30 -21.73 -26.04
CA ASP A 15 1.04 -23.17 -26.15
C ASP A 15 2.35 -23.99 -26.22
N ARG A 16 3.34 -23.49 -26.95
CA ARG A 16 4.67 -24.13 -27.02
C ARG A 16 5.36 -24.13 -25.67
N TYR A 17 5.26 -23.04 -24.92
CA TYR A 17 5.84 -22.93 -23.58
C TYR A 17 5.16 -23.88 -22.60
N VAL A 18 3.82 -23.90 -22.55
CA VAL A 18 3.03 -24.85 -21.75
C VAL A 18 3.36 -26.30 -22.10
N ASN A 19 3.50 -26.62 -23.39
CA ASN A 19 3.89 -27.97 -23.84
C ASN A 19 5.31 -28.36 -23.39
N SER A 20 6.23 -27.40 -23.24
CA SER A 20 7.55 -27.68 -22.68
C SER A 20 7.48 -28.05 -21.20
N ILE A 21 6.57 -27.42 -20.44
CA ILE A 21 6.35 -27.69 -19.01
C ILE A 21 5.63 -29.02 -18.81
N ARG A 22 4.76 -29.45 -19.73
CA ARG A 22 4.10 -30.77 -19.67
C ARG A 22 5.10 -31.93 -19.50
N LYS A 23 6.31 -31.83 -20.09
CA LYS A 23 7.39 -32.82 -19.91
C LYS A 23 7.89 -32.90 -18.47
N ILE A 24 7.87 -31.77 -17.74
CA ILE A 24 8.21 -31.73 -16.31
C ILE A 24 7.06 -32.36 -15.51
N VAL A 25 5.80 -32.09 -15.88
CA VAL A 25 4.63 -32.72 -15.26
C VAL A 25 4.63 -34.24 -15.43
N GLU A 26 5.02 -34.75 -16.59
CA GLU A 26 5.21 -36.20 -16.80
C GLU A 26 6.24 -36.79 -15.83
N ARG A 27 7.35 -36.09 -15.56
CA ARG A 27 8.34 -36.49 -14.55
C ARG A 27 7.77 -36.44 -13.13
N ILE A 28 7.00 -35.40 -12.78
CA ILE A 28 6.30 -35.30 -11.49
C ILE A 28 5.36 -36.49 -11.32
N ASN A 29 4.54 -36.78 -12.32
CA ASN A 29 3.59 -37.90 -12.31
C ASN A 29 4.30 -39.26 -12.18
N ALA A 30 5.53 -39.41 -12.71
CA ALA A 30 6.32 -40.63 -12.57
C ALA A 30 6.81 -40.89 -11.12
N PHE A 31 6.94 -39.85 -10.28
CA PHE A 31 7.29 -40.00 -8.86
C PHE A 31 6.07 -40.30 -7.98
N GLU A 32 4.85 -40.06 -8.44
CA GLU A 32 3.62 -40.23 -7.64
C GLU A 32 3.47 -41.62 -7.00
N PRO A 33 3.72 -42.75 -7.71
CA PRO A 33 3.65 -44.08 -7.08
C PRO A 33 4.69 -44.29 -5.98
N ALA A 34 5.87 -43.68 -6.12
CA ALA A 34 6.93 -43.76 -5.11
C ALA A 34 6.55 -42.96 -3.85
N MET A 35 5.95 -41.77 -4.02
CA MET A 35 5.48 -40.96 -2.90
C MET A 35 4.31 -41.61 -2.16
N GLN A 36 3.37 -42.22 -2.89
CA GLN A 36 2.25 -42.97 -2.29
C GLN A 36 2.69 -44.19 -1.48
N ALA A 37 3.83 -44.80 -1.84
CA ALA A 37 4.38 -45.94 -1.11
C ALA A 37 5.06 -45.57 0.22
N LEU A 38 5.36 -44.29 0.45
CA LEU A 38 5.93 -43.81 1.71
C LEU A 38 4.84 -43.74 2.80
N ASP A 39 5.22 -44.07 4.03
CA ASP A 39 4.42 -43.71 5.20
C ASP A 39 4.54 -42.21 5.52
N ASP A 40 3.75 -41.71 6.47
CA ASP A 40 3.74 -40.27 6.80
C ASP A 40 5.10 -39.77 7.26
N ALA A 41 5.82 -40.59 8.05
CA ALA A 41 7.16 -40.27 8.52
C ALA A 41 8.18 -40.21 7.37
N GLY A 42 8.12 -41.14 6.41
CA GLY A 42 8.96 -41.15 5.23
C GLY A 42 8.69 -39.97 4.30
N LEU A 43 7.43 -39.56 4.17
CA LEU A 43 7.06 -38.39 3.36
C LEU A 43 7.51 -37.08 4.02
N GLN A 44 7.35 -36.95 5.34
CA GLN A 44 7.92 -35.86 6.15
C GLN A 44 9.44 -35.77 6.03
N GLY A 45 10.12 -36.91 6.01
CA GLY A 45 11.57 -37.00 5.85
C GLY A 45 12.11 -36.47 4.51
N GLN A 46 11.26 -36.27 3.50
CA GLN A 46 11.66 -35.71 2.21
C GLN A 46 12.18 -34.28 2.35
N THR A 47 11.63 -33.47 3.25
CA THR A 47 12.10 -32.09 3.48
C THR A 47 13.57 -32.05 3.91
N ALA A 48 13.97 -32.94 4.83
CA ALA A 48 15.37 -33.06 5.25
C ALA A 48 16.26 -33.57 4.09
N THR A 49 15.75 -34.50 3.29
CA THR A 49 16.45 -35.06 2.11
C THR A 49 16.71 -33.97 1.06
N PHE A 50 15.70 -33.16 0.71
CA PHE A 50 15.87 -32.09 -0.25
C PHE A 50 16.80 -30.99 0.25
N ARG A 51 16.69 -30.59 1.52
CA ARG A 51 17.64 -29.64 2.13
C ARG A 51 19.09 -30.15 2.06
N ALA A 52 19.32 -31.44 2.31
CA ALA A 52 20.65 -32.05 2.17
C ALA A 52 21.16 -32.06 0.72
N ARG A 53 20.29 -32.30 -0.26
CA ARG A 53 20.64 -32.26 -1.69
C ARG A 53 20.98 -30.85 -2.18
N LEU A 54 20.24 -29.84 -1.74
CA LEU A 54 20.57 -28.44 -2.01
C LEU A 54 21.91 -28.05 -1.39
N ALA A 55 22.19 -28.51 -0.16
CA ALA A 55 23.50 -28.31 0.47
C ALA A 55 24.63 -29.04 -0.26
N ALA A 56 24.34 -30.13 -0.97
CA ALA A 56 25.29 -30.86 -1.82
C ALA A 56 25.52 -30.20 -3.21
N GLY A 57 24.80 -29.11 -3.52
CA GLY A 57 24.99 -28.32 -4.73
C GLY A 57 23.97 -28.56 -5.85
N GLU A 58 22.95 -29.39 -5.64
CA GLU A 58 21.80 -29.46 -6.55
C GLU A 58 21.02 -28.15 -6.53
N THR A 59 20.37 -27.81 -7.64
CA THR A 59 19.53 -26.61 -7.74
C THR A 59 18.07 -26.91 -7.40
N LEU A 60 17.27 -25.86 -7.15
CA LEU A 60 15.81 -26.01 -6.98
C LEU A 60 15.15 -26.65 -8.22
N ASP A 61 15.65 -26.36 -9.42
CA ASP A 61 15.13 -26.94 -10.67
C ASP A 61 15.43 -28.44 -10.78
N ASP A 62 16.55 -28.92 -10.23
CA ASP A 62 16.93 -30.34 -10.25
C ASP A 62 15.98 -31.18 -9.39
N ILE A 63 15.63 -30.68 -8.21
CA ILE A 63 14.74 -31.36 -7.26
C ILE A 63 13.26 -31.11 -7.52
N LEU A 64 12.90 -30.12 -8.35
CA LEU A 64 11.51 -29.67 -8.57
C LEU A 64 10.53 -30.82 -8.82
N PRO A 65 10.80 -31.79 -9.74
CA PRO A 65 9.81 -32.81 -10.05
C PRO A 65 9.44 -33.69 -8.85
N GLU A 66 10.43 -34.01 -8.02
CA GLU A 66 10.26 -34.88 -6.85
C GLU A 66 9.65 -34.10 -5.67
N ALA A 67 10.07 -32.85 -5.48
CA ALA A 67 9.48 -31.95 -4.49
C ALA A 67 7.99 -31.69 -4.77
N PHE A 68 7.61 -31.47 -6.03
CA PHE A 68 6.19 -31.25 -6.40
C PHE A 68 5.35 -32.51 -6.23
N ALA A 69 5.91 -33.70 -6.50
CA ALA A 69 5.24 -34.97 -6.22
C ALA A 69 5.02 -35.18 -4.71
N THR A 70 6.00 -34.79 -3.89
CA THR A 70 5.93 -34.83 -2.42
C THR A 70 4.79 -33.94 -1.90
N VAL A 71 4.71 -32.69 -2.40
CA VAL A 71 3.64 -31.75 -2.01
C VAL A 71 2.26 -32.23 -2.45
N ARG A 72 2.14 -32.82 -3.65
CA ARG A 72 0.88 -33.43 -4.12
C ARG A 72 0.38 -34.48 -3.13
N GLU A 73 1.26 -35.40 -2.74
CA GLU A 73 0.88 -36.48 -1.82
C GLU A 73 0.53 -35.91 -0.43
N ALA A 74 1.27 -34.90 0.04
CA ALA A 74 0.94 -34.22 1.29
C ALA A 74 -0.46 -33.59 1.26
N ALA A 75 -0.82 -32.90 0.17
CA ALA A 75 -2.15 -32.29 0.01
C ALA A 75 -3.29 -33.33 -0.08
N VAL A 76 -3.03 -34.50 -0.66
CA VAL A 76 -4.00 -35.61 -0.64
C VAL A 76 -4.21 -36.11 0.78
N ARG A 77 -3.15 -36.25 1.58
CA ARG A 77 -3.26 -36.76 2.96
C ARG A 77 -3.89 -35.76 3.92
N THR A 78 -3.58 -34.47 3.79
CA THR A 78 -4.06 -33.44 4.73
C THR A 78 -5.38 -32.83 4.32
N LEU A 79 -5.60 -32.58 3.03
CA LEU A 79 -6.77 -31.88 2.51
C LEU A 79 -7.70 -32.79 1.69
N GLY A 80 -7.29 -34.01 1.35
CA GLY A 80 -8.04 -34.86 0.41
C GLY A 80 -7.99 -34.36 -1.04
N MET A 81 -7.09 -33.42 -1.36
CA MET A 81 -7.05 -32.73 -2.64
C MET A 81 -5.79 -33.08 -3.43
N ARG A 82 -5.95 -33.73 -4.58
CA ARG A 82 -4.86 -33.99 -5.52
C ARG A 82 -4.73 -32.83 -6.50
N HIS A 83 -3.53 -32.26 -6.63
CA HIS A 83 -3.27 -31.27 -7.67
C HIS A 83 -3.51 -31.82 -9.09
N PHE A 84 -4.26 -31.08 -9.89
CA PHE A 84 -4.42 -31.35 -11.33
C PHE A 84 -3.13 -31.06 -12.10
N ASP A 85 -2.97 -31.67 -13.26
CA ASP A 85 -1.79 -31.46 -14.11
C ASP A 85 -1.67 -30.00 -14.58
N VAL A 86 -2.80 -29.30 -14.75
CA VAL A 86 -2.80 -27.86 -15.05
C VAL A 86 -2.29 -27.02 -13.88
N GLN A 87 -2.58 -27.42 -12.64
CA GLN A 87 -2.03 -26.78 -11.44
C GLN A 87 -0.53 -27.05 -11.33
N MET A 88 -0.05 -28.23 -11.73
CA MET A 88 1.40 -28.48 -11.80
C MET A 88 2.11 -27.57 -12.79
N ILE A 89 1.50 -27.31 -13.96
CA ILE A 89 2.04 -26.35 -14.93
C ILE A 89 2.11 -24.95 -14.30
N GLY A 90 1.03 -24.50 -13.67
CA GLY A 90 1.01 -23.21 -13.00
C GLY A 90 2.03 -23.10 -11.85
N GLY A 91 2.23 -24.17 -11.06
CA GLY A 91 3.26 -24.20 -10.02
C GLY A 91 4.68 -24.04 -10.56
N VAL A 92 4.97 -24.62 -11.73
CA VAL A 92 6.27 -24.43 -12.41
C VAL A 92 6.42 -22.99 -12.92
N VAL A 93 5.37 -22.42 -13.50
CA VAL A 93 5.36 -21.01 -13.95
C VAL A 93 5.65 -20.07 -12.78
N LEU A 94 4.98 -20.25 -11.65
CA LEU A 94 5.24 -19.47 -10.43
C LEU A 94 6.69 -19.62 -9.94
N HIS A 95 7.20 -20.86 -9.88
CA HIS A 95 8.59 -21.10 -9.47
C HIS A 95 9.62 -20.37 -10.35
N ARG A 96 9.29 -20.14 -11.63
CA ARG A 96 10.15 -19.44 -12.59
C ARG A 96 10.08 -17.91 -12.49
N GLY A 97 9.28 -17.34 -11.59
CA GLY A 97 9.13 -15.90 -11.46
C GLY A 97 8.22 -15.30 -12.53
N GLU A 98 7.17 -16.04 -12.92
CA GLU A 98 6.21 -15.64 -13.94
C GLU A 98 4.79 -15.57 -13.37
N ILE A 99 3.86 -14.99 -14.13
CA ILE A 99 2.46 -14.91 -13.77
C ILE A 99 1.71 -16.11 -14.36
N ALA A 100 1.11 -16.92 -13.50
CA ALA A 100 0.22 -18.00 -13.89
C ALA A 100 -1.23 -17.48 -14.02
N GLU A 101 -1.69 -17.27 -15.25
CA GLU A 101 -3.10 -16.98 -15.51
C GLU A 101 -3.89 -18.29 -15.57
N MET A 102 -4.69 -18.54 -14.53
CA MET A 102 -5.61 -19.68 -14.46
C MET A 102 -7.03 -19.16 -14.27
N ALA A 103 -7.98 -19.69 -15.03
CA ALA A 103 -9.38 -19.34 -14.86
C ALA A 103 -9.82 -19.48 -13.38
N THR A 104 -10.74 -18.63 -12.95
CA THR A 104 -11.19 -18.64 -11.56
C THR A 104 -11.86 -19.99 -11.24
N GLY A 105 -11.57 -20.54 -10.06
CA GLY A 105 -12.03 -21.89 -9.69
C GLY A 105 -11.13 -23.04 -10.15
N GLU A 106 -9.97 -22.77 -10.75
CA GLU A 106 -8.98 -23.81 -11.10
C GLU A 106 -8.07 -24.21 -9.91
N GLY A 107 -8.33 -23.70 -8.70
CA GLY A 107 -7.61 -24.05 -7.47
C GLY A 107 -6.21 -23.43 -7.37
N LYS A 108 -6.11 -22.12 -7.58
CA LYS A 108 -4.86 -21.35 -7.51
C LYS A 108 -4.18 -21.42 -6.13
N THR A 109 -4.96 -21.35 -5.05
CA THR A 109 -4.47 -21.45 -3.67
C THR A 109 -3.75 -22.79 -3.44
N LEU A 110 -4.35 -23.90 -3.88
CA LEU A 110 -3.72 -25.22 -3.81
C LEU A 110 -2.46 -25.28 -4.70
N MET A 111 -2.50 -24.74 -5.91
CA MET A 111 -1.33 -24.64 -6.80
C MET A 111 -0.15 -23.93 -6.11
N ALA A 112 -0.39 -22.83 -5.39
CA ALA A 112 0.66 -22.02 -4.77
C ALA A 112 1.50 -22.80 -3.74
N THR A 113 0.96 -23.87 -3.16
CA THR A 113 1.71 -24.75 -2.24
C THR A 113 2.97 -25.36 -2.88
N LEU A 114 2.93 -25.64 -4.18
CA LEU A 114 4.03 -26.27 -4.93
C LEU A 114 5.28 -25.37 -4.95
N PRO A 115 5.25 -24.15 -5.52
CA PRO A 115 6.39 -23.25 -5.50
C PRO A 115 6.73 -22.72 -4.10
N CYS A 116 5.76 -22.58 -3.19
CA CYS A 116 6.02 -22.18 -1.81
C CYS A 116 6.96 -23.18 -1.12
N TYR A 117 6.57 -24.46 -1.10
CA TYR A 117 7.39 -25.52 -0.53
C TYR A 117 8.79 -25.54 -1.14
N LEU A 118 8.87 -25.58 -2.47
CA LEU A 118 10.16 -25.68 -3.17
C LEU A 118 11.10 -24.52 -2.84
N ASN A 119 10.62 -23.27 -2.90
CA ASN A 119 11.48 -22.11 -2.63
C ASN A 119 11.78 -21.92 -1.12
N ALA A 120 10.89 -22.39 -0.23
CA ALA A 120 11.11 -22.39 1.22
C ALA A 120 12.22 -23.35 1.66
N LEU A 121 12.53 -24.40 0.87
CA LEU A 121 13.63 -25.32 1.17
C LEU A 121 15.01 -24.63 1.25
N SER A 122 15.16 -23.46 0.64
CA SER A 122 16.38 -22.64 0.73
C SER A 122 16.62 -22.04 2.13
N GLY A 123 15.62 -22.06 3.01
CA GLY A 123 15.67 -21.46 4.34
C GLY A 123 15.60 -19.93 4.36
N LYS A 124 15.44 -19.28 3.21
CA LYS A 124 15.40 -17.81 3.09
C LYS A 124 14.01 -17.18 3.27
N GLY A 125 12.98 -17.99 3.46
CA GLY A 125 11.59 -17.54 3.59
C GLY A 125 10.89 -17.30 2.25
N VAL A 126 9.57 -17.43 2.24
CA VAL A 126 8.68 -17.15 1.08
C VAL A 126 7.52 -16.29 1.54
N HIS A 127 7.21 -15.22 0.80
CA HIS A 127 6.02 -14.41 1.06
C HIS A 127 4.88 -14.78 0.09
N VAL A 128 3.70 -15.03 0.64
CA VAL A 128 2.45 -15.17 -0.12
C VAL A 128 1.58 -13.97 0.17
N VAL A 129 1.41 -13.12 -0.84
CA VAL A 129 0.69 -11.85 -0.74
C VAL A 129 -0.75 -12.06 -1.17
N THR A 130 -1.68 -11.62 -0.35
CA THR A 130 -3.12 -11.68 -0.61
C THR A 130 -3.72 -10.27 -0.57
N VAL A 131 -4.94 -10.13 -1.09
CA VAL A 131 -5.62 -8.83 -1.23
C VAL A 131 -6.27 -8.34 0.07
N ASN A 132 -6.47 -9.20 1.07
CA ASN A 132 -7.07 -8.80 2.35
C ASN A 132 -6.74 -9.77 3.49
N ASP A 133 -6.93 -9.28 4.72
CA ASP A 133 -6.53 -9.98 5.95
C ASP A 133 -7.26 -11.30 6.17
N TYR A 134 -8.54 -11.36 5.80
CA TYR A 134 -9.35 -12.56 5.93
C TYR A 134 -8.77 -13.69 5.08
N LEU A 135 -8.43 -13.39 3.82
CA LEU A 135 -7.81 -14.36 2.92
C LEU A 135 -6.42 -14.74 3.40
N ALA A 136 -5.61 -13.79 3.87
CA ALA A 136 -4.29 -14.08 4.44
C ALA A 136 -4.39 -15.10 5.59
N ARG A 137 -5.29 -14.88 6.55
CA ARG A 137 -5.50 -15.78 7.69
C ARG A 137 -6.05 -17.13 7.26
N ARG A 138 -7.12 -17.13 6.47
CA ARG A 138 -7.79 -18.35 5.99
C ARG A 138 -6.82 -19.24 5.22
N ASP A 139 -6.10 -18.68 4.26
CA ASP A 139 -5.23 -19.45 3.37
C ASP A 139 -3.97 -19.93 4.10
N ALA A 140 -3.46 -19.14 5.06
CA ALA A 140 -2.37 -19.57 5.92
C ALA A 140 -2.77 -20.76 6.82
N GLU A 141 -3.97 -20.74 7.40
CA GLU A 141 -4.47 -21.85 8.21
C GLU A 141 -4.72 -23.09 7.34
N TRP A 142 -5.39 -22.91 6.20
CA TRP A 142 -5.79 -24.00 5.33
C TRP A 142 -4.59 -24.66 4.63
N MET A 143 -3.76 -23.88 3.93
CA MET A 143 -2.57 -24.42 3.26
C MET A 143 -1.44 -24.72 4.26
N GLY A 144 -1.46 -24.08 5.43
CA GLY A 144 -0.56 -24.36 6.55
C GLY A 144 -0.62 -25.81 7.01
N ALA A 145 -1.76 -26.50 6.86
CA ALA A 145 -1.84 -27.93 7.11
C ALA A 145 -0.90 -28.75 6.22
N VAL A 146 -0.73 -28.38 4.95
CA VAL A 146 0.19 -29.03 4.00
C VAL A 146 1.63 -28.74 4.38
N TYR A 147 1.96 -27.47 4.64
CA TYR A 147 3.32 -27.05 5.00
C TYR A 147 3.77 -27.64 6.34
N GLY A 148 2.91 -27.57 7.35
CA GLY A 148 3.13 -28.15 8.67
C GLY A 148 3.28 -29.67 8.62
N PHE A 149 2.48 -30.35 7.80
CA PHE A 149 2.66 -31.79 7.56
C PHE A 149 4.02 -32.11 6.96
N LEU A 150 4.62 -31.24 6.15
CA LEU A 150 5.96 -31.40 5.58
C LEU A 150 7.08 -30.81 6.46
N GLY A 151 6.77 -30.36 7.68
CA GLY A 151 7.73 -29.83 8.65
C GLY A 151 8.20 -28.40 8.38
N LEU A 152 7.41 -27.60 7.65
CA LEU A 152 7.64 -26.16 7.48
C LEU A 152 6.71 -25.34 8.39
N THR A 153 7.15 -24.14 8.77
CA THR A 153 6.34 -23.20 9.57
C THR A 153 5.63 -22.16 8.70
N THR A 154 4.44 -21.74 9.13
CA THR A 154 3.62 -20.72 8.46
C THR A 154 3.34 -19.56 9.40
N GLY A 155 3.68 -18.34 8.99
CA GLY A 155 3.37 -17.10 9.70
C GLY A 155 2.29 -16.29 8.98
N VAL A 156 1.63 -15.38 9.70
CA VAL A 156 0.60 -14.48 9.14
C VAL A 156 0.86 -13.05 9.59
N ILE A 157 0.93 -12.13 8.64
CA ILE A 157 1.08 -10.68 8.85
C ILE A 157 -0.22 -9.99 8.41
N VAL A 158 -0.81 -9.27 9.36
CA VAL A 158 -2.12 -8.63 9.30
C VAL A 158 -2.08 -7.45 10.27
N PRO A 159 -2.98 -6.45 10.13
CA PRO A 159 -3.02 -5.27 10.98
C PRO A 159 -3.09 -5.60 12.48
N ASN A 160 -2.61 -4.66 13.30
CA ASN A 160 -2.71 -4.71 14.77
C ASN A 160 -1.91 -5.83 15.47
N LEU A 161 -0.94 -6.46 14.80
CA LEU A 161 0.02 -7.35 15.43
C LEU A 161 1.12 -6.57 16.17
N ASN A 162 1.50 -7.05 17.35
CA ASN A 162 2.66 -6.48 18.05
C ASN A 162 3.99 -6.91 17.37
N GLU A 163 5.09 -6.20 17.68
CA GLU A 163 6.38 -6.46 17.04
C GLU A 163 6.92 -7.88 17.24
N THR A 164 6.65 -8.50 18.40
CA THR A 164 7.11 -9.87 18.68
C THR A 164 6.40 -10.87 17.78
N GLN A 165 5.09 -10.71 17.60
CA GLN A 165 4.28 -11.53 16.69
C GLN A 165 4.71 -11.34 15.24
N ARG A 166 4.97 -10.10 14.81
CA ARG A 166 5.47 -9.81 13.45
C ARG A 166 6.81 -10.51 13.21
N ARG A 167 7.75 -10.41 14.15
CA ARG A 167 9.06 -11.07 14.04
C ARG A 167 8.94 -12.59 13.95
N GLU A 168 8.07 -13.21 14.75
CA GLU A 168 7.81 -14.65 14.69
C GLU A 168 7.23 -15.06 13.32
N ALA A 169 6.27 -14.28 12.80
CA ALA A 169 5.64 -14.53 11.51
C ALA A 169 6.61 -14.40 10.33
N TYR A 170 7.50 -13.40 10.30
CA TYR A 170 8.53 -13.29 9.26
C TYR A 170 9.61 -14.38 9.37
N ASN A 171 9.95 -14.82 10.58
CA ASN A 171 10.91 -15.91 10.78
C ASN A 171 10.37 -17.31 10.40
N SER A 172 9.10 -17.41 10.02
CA SER A 172 8.54 -18.64 9.46
C SER A 172 9.12 -18.97 8.08
N ASP A 173 9.03 -20.24 7.67
CA ASP A 173 9.45 -20.67 6.32
C ASP A 173 8.58 -20.01 5.23
N ILE A 174 7.28 -19.84 5.51
CA ILE A 174 6.29 -19.23 4.63
C ILE A 174 5.50 -18.18 5.42
N THR A 175 5.36 -16.97 4.89
CA THR A 175 4.62 -15.88 5.52
C THR A 175 3.49 -15.44 4.60
N TYR A 176 2.24 -15.58 5.05
CA TYR A 176 1.09 -15.01 4.38
C TYR A 176 0.88 -13.58 4.87
N ALA A 177 0.65 -12.65 3.97
CA ALA A 177 0.49 -11.25 4.32
C ALA A 177 -0.41 -10.51 3.33
N THR A 178 -0.89 -9.34 3.72
CA THR A 178 -1.43 -8.38 2.76
C THR A 178 -0.32 -7.52 2.18
N ASN A 179 -0.54 -6.96 0.99
CA ASN A 179 0.41 -6.07 0.34
C ASN A 179 0.69 -4.80 1.16
N ASN A 180 -0.35 -4.22 1.78
CA ASN A 180 -0.23 -3.05 2.66
C ASN A 180 0.77 -3.32 3.81
N GLU A 181 0.53 -4.38 4.58
CA GLU A 181 1.33 -4.69 5.77
C GLU A 181 2.80 -4.98 5.46
N LEU A 182 3.07 -5.71 4.38
CA LEU A 182 4.43 -5.97 3.92
C LEU A 182 5.20 -4.67 3.61
N GLY A 183 4.54 -3.72 2.96
CA GLY A 183 5.14 -2.44 2.64
C GLY A 183 5.30 -1.54 3.87
N PHE A 184 4.30 -1.49 4.77
CA PHE A 184 4.40 -0.71 6.01
C PHE A 184 5.45 -1.27 6.97
N ASP A 185 5.56 -2.59 7.13
CA ASP A 185 6.61 -3.22 7.93
C ASP A 185 8.00 -2.90 7.38
N TYR A 186 8.16 -2.94 6.05
CA TYR A 186 9.40 -2.52 5.41
C TYR A 186 9.71 -1.04 5.68
N LEU A 187 8.74 -0.13 5.56
CA LEU A 187 8.96 1.28 5.87
C LEU A 187 9.31 1.49 7.35
N ARG A 188 8.59 0.85 8.28
CA ARG A 188 8.84 0.91 9.73
C ARG A 188 10.22 0.40 10.09
N ASP A 189 10.66 -0.72 9.50
CA ASP A 189 11.98 -1.27 9.76
C ASP A 189 13.10 -0.31 9.35
N ASN A 190 12.92 0.41 8.24
CA ASN A 190 13.88 1.41 7.81
C ASN A 190 13.86 2.71 8.64
N MET A 191 12.97 2.81 9.64
CA MET A 191 12.97 3.89 10.64
C MET A 191 13.55 3.46 12.00
N LYS A 192 13.86 2.18 12.19
CA LYS A 192 14.42 1.66 13.45
C LYS A 192 15.92 1.93 13.55
N PHE A 193 16.41 2.15 14.77
CA PHE A 193 17.83 2.46 15.03
C PHE A 193 18.70 1.22 15.26
N ASP A 194 18.07 0.06 15.49
CA ASP A 194 18.75 -1.21 15.76
C ASP A 194 18.21 -2.32 14.86
N ARG A 195 19.14 -3.12 14.32
CA ARG A 195 18.85 -4.32 13.54
C ARG A 195 18.01 -5.33 14.31
N ALA A 196 18.19 -5.45 15.62
CA ALA A 196 17.41 -6.36 16.46
C ALA A 196 15.92 -5.97 16.55
N GLN A 197 15.59 -4.70 16.33
CA GLN A 197 14.21 -4.22 16.32
C GLN A 197 13.53 -4.53 14.99
N MET A 198 14.27 -4.65 13.89
CA MET A 198 13.71 -4.99 12.57
C MET A 198 13.03 -6.37 12.59
N VAL A 199 11.97 -6.52 11.79
CA VAL A 199 11.16 -7.75 11.72
C VAL A 199 11.23 -8.41 10.35
N HIS A 200 11.40 -7.63 9.28
CA HIS A 200 11.45 -8.09 7.90
C HIS A 200 12.78 -8.80 7.61
N ARG A 201 12.72 -9.87 6.82
CA ARG A 201 13.90 -10.62 6.36
C ARG A 201 14.41 -10.09 5.03
N PRO A 202 15.64 -10.45 4.60
CA PRO A 202 16.07 -10.17 3.23
C PRO A 202 15.09 -10.75 2.20
N PHE A 203 14.76 -9.97 1.16
CA PHE A 203 13.85 -10.38 0.10
C PHE A 203 14.35 -11.64 -0.63
N ASN A 204 13.46 -12.61 -0.88
CA ASN A 204 13.81 -13.88 -1.53
C ASN A 204 12.82 -14.27 -2.65
N PHE A 205 11.65 -14.80 -2.29
CA PHE A 205 10.62 -15.23 -3.23
C PHE A 205 9.25 -14.73 -2.78
N GLY A 206 8.53 -14.06 -3.69
CA GLY A 206 7.17 -13.58 -3.47
C GLY A 206 6.18 -14.19 -4.47
N ILE A 207 5.02 -14.61 -3.99
CA ILE A 207 3.86 -14.97 -4.82
C ILE A 207 2.74 -14.00 -4.50
N VAL A 208 2.29 -13.25 -5.50
CA VAL A 208 1.16 -12.33 -5.37
C VAL A 208 -0.11 -13.01 -5.88
N ASP A 209 -1.05 -13.31 -4.98
CA ASP A 209 -2.40 -13.72 -5.38
C ASP A 209 -3.17 -12.54 -5.94
N GLU A 210 -3.99 -12.82 -6.95
CA GLU A 210 -4.69 -11.85 -7.76
C GLU A 210 -3.79 -10.65 -8.14
N VAL A 211 -2.65 -10.98 -8.75
CA VAL A 211 -1.54 -10.07 -9.04
C VAL A 211 -1.92 -8.80 -9.80
N ASP A 212 -2.93 -8.87 -10.65
CA ASP A 212 -3.50 -7.72 -11.35
C ASP A 212 -4.24 -6.75 -10.42
N SER A 213 -4.88 -7.28 -9.36
CA SER A 213 -5.31 -6.52 -8.19
C SER A 213 -4.23 -5.60 -7.65
N ILE A 214 -3.20 -6.24 -7.12
CA ILE A 214 -2.22 -5.58 -6.28
C ILE A 214 -1.26 -4.73 -7.11
N LEU A 215 -0.78 -5.27 -8.24
CA LEU A 215 0.30 -4.65 -9.01
C LEU A 215 -0.17 -3.70 -10.12
N ILE A 216 -1.47 -3.66 -10.40
CA ILE A 216 -2.06 -2.75 -11.41
C ILE A 216 -3.10 -1.82 -10.78
N ASP A 217 -4.10 -2.35 -10.07
CA ASP A 217 -5.12 -1.48 -9.49
C ASP A 217 -4.62 -0.73 -8.27
N GLU A 218 -4.15 -1.45 -7.25
CA GLU A 218 -3.77 -0.86 -5.96
C GLU A 218 -2.44 -0.11 -6.06
N ALA A 219 -1.62 -0.44 -7.06
CA ALA A 219 -0.36 0.24 -7.35
C ALA A 219 -0.53 1.71 -7.84
N ARG A 220 -1.75 2.27 -7.82
CA ARG A 220 -2.02 3.67 -8.18
C ARG A 220 -1.67 4.65 -7.06
N THR A 221 -1.75 4.21 -5.81
CA THR A 221 -1.50 5.02 -4.62
C THR A 221 -0.28 4.50 -3.87
N PRO A 222 0.61 5.38 -3.37
CA PRO A 222 1.73 4.96 -2.55
C PRO A 222 1.26 4.61 -1.13
N LEU A 223 2.02 3.74 -0.47
CA LEU A 223 1.98 3.60 0.98
C LEU A 223 2.70 4.79 1.62
N ILE A 224 2.09 5.38 2.64
CA ILE A 224 2.63 6.55 3.34
C ILE A 224 2.57 6.30 4.84
N ILE A 225 3.70 6.48 5.51
CA ILE A 225 3.78 6.61 6.96
C ILE A 225 3.95 8.09 7.26
N SER A 226 2.99 8.64 7.99
CA SER A 226 3.03 10.02 8.46
C SER A 226 3.24 10.07 9.97
N GLY A 227 3.82 11.16 10.43
CA GLY A 227 3.91 11.49 11.85
C GLY A 227 3.38 12.90 12.11
N PRO A 228 2.95 13.18 13.34
CA PRO A 228 2.53 14.52 13.71
C PRO A 228 3.72 15.48 13.60
N THR A 229 3.47 16.68 13.10
CA THR A 229 4.40 17.81 13.25
C THR A 229 4.14 18.55 14.56
N ASP A 230 4.99 19.52 14.88
CA ASP A 230 4.72 20.48 15.95
C ASP A 230 3.33 21.09 15.78
N ASP A 231 2.60 21.24 16.89
CA ASP A 231 1.28 21.83 16.88
C ASP A 231 1.38 23.34 16.55
N LYS A 232 0.82 23.72 15.40
CA LYS A 232 0.75 25.10 14.90
C LYS A 232 -0.67 25.65 14.94
N SER A 233 -1.58 25.03 15.69
CA SER A 233 -2.98 25.43 15.77
C SER A 233 -3.16 26.91 16.11
N GLU A 234 -2.35 27.44 17.04
CA GLU A 234 -2.40 28.86 17.39
C GLU A 234 -2.05 29.76 16.20
N LEU A 235 -1.04 29.40 15.40
CA LEU A 235 -0.64 30.17 14.23
C LEU A 235 -1.75 30.19 13.18
N TYR A 236 -2.39 29.04 12.91
CA TYR A 236 -3.54 28.97 11.99
C TYR A 236 -4.70 29.87 12.43
N ILE A 237 -5.06 29.84 13.72
CA ILE A 237 -6.14 30.68 14.27
C ILE A 237 -5.80 32.15 14.09
N ARG A 238 -4.61 32.58 14.51
CA ARG A 238 -4.20 33.99 14.47
C ARG A 238 -4.03 34.50 13.03
N VAL A 239 -3.51 33.69 12.13
CA VAL A 239 -3.41 34.06 10.70
C VAL A 239 -4.79 34.11 10.05
N ASN A 240 -5.71 33.20 10.39
CA ASN A 240 -7.10 33.27 9.93
C ASN A 240 -7.77 34.59 10.35
N GLU A 241 -7.58 35.05 11.60
CA GLU A 241 -8.07 36.35 12.08
C GLU A 241 -7.49 37.55 11.30
N VAL A 242 -6.24 37.46 10.88
CA VAL A 242 -5.59 38.48 10.03
C VAL A 242 -6.19 38.47 8.62
N VAL A 243 -6.28 37.30 7.99
CA VAL A 243 -6.74 37.17 6.60
C VAL A 243 -8.21 37.54 6.44
N LEU A 244 -9.04 37.33 7.47
CA LEU A 244 -10.45 37.79 7.49
C LEU A 244 -10.61 39.31 7.39
N GLN A 245 -9.55 40.09 7.62
CA GLN A 245 -9.56 41.56 7.50
C GLN A 245 -9.18 42.05 6.10
N LEU A 246 -8.72 41.16 5.21
CA LEU A 246 -8.42 41.49 3.83
C LEU A 246 -9.70 41.71 3.01
N THR A 247 -9.60 42.57 2.01
CA THR A 247 -10.66 42.99 1.09
C THR A 247 -10.43 42.42 -0.31
N GLU A 248 -11.42 42.50 -1.20
CA GLU A 248 -11.29 41.99 -2.58
C GLU A 248 -10.21 42.68 -3.42
N GLU A 249 -9.71 43.86 -3.00
CA GLU A 249 -8.60 44.57 -3.67
C GLU A 249 -7.23 43.98 -3.28
N ASP A 250 -7.16 43.23 -2.17
CA ASP A 250 -5.91 42.69 -1.63
C ASP A 250 -5.47 41.37 -2.30
N TYR A 251 -6.32 40.75 -3.13
CA TYR A 251 -6.00 39.47 -3.76
C TYR A 251 -6.64 39.28 -5.14
N GLU A 252 -5.98 38.47 -5.97
CA GLU A 252 -6.49 38.01 -7.25
C GLU A 252 -6.83 36.51 -7.18
N LYS A 253 -8.05 36.14 -7.58
CA LYS A 253 -8.52 34.76 -7.63
C LYS A 253 -8.61 34.24 -9.05
N ASP A 254 -8.12 33.01 -9.28
CA ASP A 254 -8.42 32.22 -10.47
C ASP A 254 -9.23 30.98 -10.07
N GLU A 255 -10.56 31.09 -10.22
CA GLU A 255 -11.51 30.03 -9.90
C GLU A 255 -11.27 28.76 -10.75
N LYS A 256 -10.66 28.89 -11.94
CA LYS A 256 -10.44 27.75 -12.83
C LYS A 256 -9.26 26.89 -12.39
N SER A 257 -8.19 27.51 -11.92
CA SER A 257 -7.03 26.79 -11.36
C SER A 257 -7.12 26.57 -9.85
N LYS A 258 -8.18 27.05 -9.20
CA LYS A 258 -8.32 27.09 -7.73
C LYS A 258 -7.09 27.70 -7.05
N SER A 259 -6.56 28.79 -7.61
CA SER A 259 -5.42 29.54 -7.06
C SER A 259 -5.81 30.95 -6.66
N ILE A 260 -5.12 31.48 -5.66
CA ILE A 260 -5.29 32.83 -5.14
C ILE A 260 -3.92 33.40 -4.79
N ASN A 261 -3.67 34.65 -5.17
CA ASN A 261 -2.41 35.34 -4.90
C ASN A 261 -2.70 36.74 -4.34
N LEU A 262 -1.85 37.23 -3.44
CA LEU A 262 -1.92 38.60 -2.96
C LEU A 262 -1.51 39.59 -4.05
N THR A 263 -2.18 40.74 -4.10
CA THR A 263 -1.76 41.88 -4.92
C THR A 263 -0.59 42.60 -4.23
N GLU A 264 0.07 43.54 -4.92
CA GLU A 264 1.09 44.38 -4.27
C GLU A 264 0.48 45.17 -3.09
N GLU A 265 -0.69 45.77 -3.29
CA GLU A 265 -1.44 46.48 -2.23
C GLU A 265 -1.84 45.53 -1.09
N GLY A 266 -2.29 44.31 -1.42
CA GLY A 266 -2.64 43.30 -0.43
C GLY A 266 -1.45 42.77 0.36
N THR A 267 -0.27 42.71 -0.25
CA THR A 267 0.98 42.38 0.43
C THR A 267 1.32 43.43 1.47
N GLU A 268 1.31 44.72 1.10
CA GLU A 268 1.55 45.82 2.06
C GLU A 268 0.48 45.88 3.17
N HIS A 269 -0.76 45.52 2.85
CA HIS A 269 -1.85 45.48 3.82
C HIS A 269 -1.66 44.32 4.81
N VAL A 270 -1.39 43.11 4.33
CA VAL A 270 -1.22 41.95 5.20
C VAL A 270 0.04 42.08 6.07
N GLU A 271 1.13 42.67 5.56
CA GLU A 271 2.34 42.96 6.35
C GLU A 271 2.03 43.80 7.58
N ARG A 272 1.28 44.89 7.41
CA ARG A 272 0.89 45.78 8.52
C ARG A 272 0.01 45.06 9.54
N LEU A 273 -0.91 44.20 9.08
CA LEU A 273 -1.78 43.43 9.97
C LEU A 273 -0.99 42.36 10.74
N LEU A 274 -0.05 41.68 10.08
CA LEU A 274 0.82 40.68 10.72
C LEU A 274 1.79 41.31 11.71
N GLU A 275 2.36 42.48 11.39
CA GLU A 275 3.19 43.26 12.32
C GLU A 275 2.37 43.70 13.54
N ALA A 276 1.16 44.22 13.34
CA ALA A 276 0.27 44.59 14.44
C ALA A 276 -0.15 43.40 15.31
N ALA A 277 -0.27 42.20 14.73
CA ALA A 277 -0.47 40.96 15.45
C ALA A 277 0.82 40.43 16.11
N GLY A 278 2.01 40.95 15.79
CA GLY A 278 3.27 40.40 16.28
C GLY A 278 3.58 39.00 15.72
N LEU A 279 3.07 38.70 14.53
CA LEU A 279 3.37 37.47 13.77
C LEU A 279 4.51 37.67 12.77
N LEU A 280 4.81 38.93 12.41
CA LEU A 280 5.87 39.28 11.46
C LEU A 280 7.18 39.58 12.20
N GLN A 281 8.28 38.92 11.81
CA GLN A 281 9.63 39.30 12.24
C GLN A 281 10.24 40.25 11.22
N GLY A 282 10.59 41.47 11.63
CA GLY A 282 11.00 42.52 10.70
C GLY A 282 9.80 43.17 10.02
N SER A 283 10.02 43.71 8.81
CA SER A 283 9.00 44.49 8.08
C SER A 283 8.56 43.85 6.76
N ASN A 284 9.30 42.88 6.23
CA ASN A 284 9.03 42.27 4.92
C ASN A 284 8.52 40.84 5.09
N LEU A 285 7.35 40.55 4.54
CA LEU A 285 6.69 39.25 4.61
C LEU A 285 7.55 38.13 4.00
N TYR A 286 8.32 38.45 2.96
CA TYR A 286 9.10 37.48 2.21
C TYR A 286 10.54 37.34 2.69
N ASP A 287 10.87 37.89 3.86
CA ASP A 287 12.13 37.60 4.55
C ASP A 287 12.17 36.12 4.99
N ILE A 288 13.38 35.55 5.08
CA ILE A 288 13.58 34.10 5.28
C ILE A 288 12.98 33.61 6.60
N GLU A 289 12.97 34.46 7.62
CA GLU A 289 12.40 34.20 8.94
C GLU A 289 10.87 34.04 8.90
N ASN A 290 10.20 34.67 7.93
CA ASN A 290 8.74 34.72 7.83
C ASN A 290 8.15 33.65 6.89
N THR A 291 8.98 32.77 6.32
CA THR A 291 8.56 31.73 5.36
C THR A 291 7.34 30.93 5.84
N GLN A 292 7.29 30.57 7.12
CA GLN A 292 6.14 29.85 7.68
C GLN A 292 4.86 30.70 7.69
N VAL A 293 4.96 31.97 8.05
CA VAL A 293 3.83 32.90 8.08
C VAL A 293 3.28 33.11 6.67
N VAL A 294 4.14 33.27 5.67
CA VAL A 294 3.73 33.36 4.25
C VAL A 294 2.91 32.16 3.84
N HIS A 295 3.38 30.96 4.18
CA HIS A 295 2.67 29.73 3.88
C HIS A 295 1.28 29.70 4.54
N HIS A 296 1.18 30.01 5.84
CA HIS A 296 -0.11 30.00 6.55
C HIS A 296 -1.08 31.06 6.00
N VAL A 297 -0.58 32.24 5.60
CA VAL A 297 -1.38 33.31 4.99
C VAL A 297 -1.98 32.83 3.68
N ASN A 298 -1.18 32.20 2.81
CA ASN A 298 -1.65 31.67 1.54
C ASN A 298 -2.71 30.57 1.73
N GLN A 299 -2.51 29.66 2.69
CA GLN A 299 -3.49 28.60 2.97
C GLN A 299 -4.77 29.15 3.60
N ALA A 300 -4.67 30.09 4.53
CA ALA A 300 -5.83 30.77 5.12
C ALA A 300 -6.62 31.54 4.05
N LEU A 301 -5.94 32.27 3.17
CA LEU A 301 -6.56 33.01 2.07
C LEU A 301 -7.29 32.07 1.12
N LYS A 302 -6.67 30.94 0.78
CA LYS A 302 -7.28 29.89 -0.04
C LYS A 302 -8.49 29.25 0.65
N ALA A 303 -8.36 28.87 1.92
CA ALA A 303 -9.43 28.26 2.71
C ALA A 303 -10.66 29.18 2.86
N ILE A 304 -10.43 30.47 3.13
CA ILE A 304 -11.48 31.46 3.32
C ILE A 304 -12.20 31.77 2.00
N GLN A 305 -11.44 32.05 0.93
CA GLN A 305 -12.01 32.61 -0.31
C GLN A 305 -12.42 31.56 -1.35
N MET A 306 -11.75 30.39 -1.39
CA MET A 306 -11.97 29.39 -2.44
C MET A 306 -12.81 28.19 -2.00
N PHE A 307 -12.74 27.79 -0.74
CA PHE A 307 -13.43 26.59 -0.23
C PHE A 307 -14.69 27.01 0.52
N ARG A 308 -15.82 26.33 0.27
CA ARG A 308 -17.12 26.64 0.88
C ARG A 308 -17.72 25.44 1.57
N ILE A 309 -18.32 25.69 2.74
CA ILE A 309 -19.16 24.72 3.44
C ILE A 309 -20.36 24.31 2.55
N ASP A 310 -20.79 23.07 2.69
CA ASP A 310 -21.85 22.39 1.91
C ASP A 310 -21.56 22.29 0.39
N THR A 311 -20.35 22.65 -0.04
CA THR A 311 -19.90 22.53 -1.44
C THR A 311 -18.62 21.71 -1.54
N ASP A 312 -17.55 22.16 -0.89
CA ASP A 312 -16.25 21.48 -0.89
C ASP A 312 -16.06 20.60 0.36
N TYR A 313 -16.75 20.94 1.46
CA TYR A 313 -16.73 20.19 2.73
C TYR A 313 -17.99 20.42 3.56
N ILE A 314 -18.17 19.60 4.59
CA ILE A 314 -19.15 19.81 5.66
C ILE A 314 -18.45 19.79 7.02
N VAL A 315 -19.10 20.36 8.04
CA VAL A 315 -18.70 20.20 9.43
C VAL A 315 -19.63 19.18 10.10
N LYS A 316 -19.07 18.04 10.52
CA LYS A 316 -19.81 16.95 11.15
C LYS A 316 -19.04 16.45 12.37
N ASP A 317 -19.74 16.30 13.50
CA ASP A 317 -19.17 15.87 14.78
C ASP A 317 -17.95 16.69 15.23
N GLY A 318 -17.94 17.99 14.90
CA GLY A 318 -16.84 18.90 15.22
C GLY A 318 -15.60 18.73 14.35
N LYS A 319 -15.70 18.03 13.20
CA LYS A 319 -14.62 17.83 12.23
C LYS A 319 -15.02 18.28 10.83
N VAL A 320 -14.03 18.71 10.05
CA VAL A 320 -14.19 19.02 8.62
C VAL A 320 -14.13 17.72 7.82
N VAL A 321 -15.17 17.43 7.04
CA VAL A 321 -15.25 16.25 6.16
C VAL A 321 -15.34 16.72 4.71
N ILE A 322 -14.39 16.30 3.88
CA ILE A 322 -14.32 16.71 2.46
C ILE A 322 -15.47 16.07 1.68
N ILE A 323 -16.04 16.82 0.73
CA ILE A 323 -17.03 16.32 -0.23
C ILE A 323 -16.32 16.04 -1.57
N ASP A 324 -16.54 14.85 -2.14
CA ASP A 324 -16.11 14.54 -3.49
C ASP A 324 -16.87 15.41 -4.50
N GLU A 325 -16.14 16.20 -5.30
CA GLU A 325 -16.69 17.14 -6.28
C GLU A 325 -17.53 16.48 -7.38
N PHE A 326 -17.26 15.22 -7.71
CA PHE A 326 -17.97 14.49 -8.76
C PHE A 326 -19.18 13.75 -8.24
N THR A 327 -19.09 13.17 -7.04
CA THR A 327 -20.15 12.30 -6.52
C THR A 327 -20.98 12.94 -5.40
N GLY A 328 -20.55 14.07 -4.83
CA GLY A 328 -21.17 14.68 -3.66
C GLY A 328 -21.07 13.83 -2.39
N ARG A 329 -20.17 12.83 -2.35
CA ARG A 329 -20.03 11.91 -1.21
C ARG A 329 -19.08 12.49 -0.18
N MET A 330 -19.41 12.29 1.09
CA MET A 330 -18.51 12.57 2.21
C MET A 330 -17.33 11.60 2.17
N MET A 331 -16.11 12.14 2.15
CA MET A 331 -14.85 11.39 2.20
C MET A 331 -14.28 11.45 3.63
N GLU A 332 -14.85 10.68 4.55
CA GLU A 332 -14.39 10.60 5.95
C GLU A 332 -12.93 10.08 6.00
N GLY A 333 -12.08 10.71 6.84
CA GLY A 333 -10.65 10.38 6.98
C GLY A 333 -9.71 11.06 5.98
N ARG A 334 -10.23 11.64 4.88
CA ARG A 334 -9.39 12.42 3.95
C ARG A 334 -9.16 13.85 4.42
N ARG A 335 -7.94 14.34 4.22
CA ARG A 335 -7.52 15.70 4.50
C ARG A 335 -6.86 16.34 3.28
N TRP A 336 -6.96 17.65 3.14
CA TRP A 336 -6.16 18.39 2.16
C TRP A 336 -4.73 18.54 2.68
N SER A 337 -3.75 18.48 1.78
CA SER A 337 -2.33 18.61 2.10
C SER A 337 -1.91 20.06 2.30
N ASP A 338 -0.64 20.27 2.69
CA ASP A 338 0.04 21.58 2.66
C ASP A 338 -0.65 22.62 3.57
N GLY A 339 -1.17 22.19 4.72
CA GLY A 339 -1.80 23.07 5.71
C GLY A 339 -3.23 23.54 5.37
N LEU A 340 -3.74 23.25 4.18
CA LEU A 340 -5.05 23.73 3.73
C LEU A 340 -6.20 23.19 4.60
N HIS A 341 -6.12 21.93 5.06
CA HIS A 341 -7.17 21.35 5.90
C HIS A 341 -7.23 22.03 7.27
N GLN A 342 -6.08 22.28 7.88
CA GLN A 342 -5.95 23.01 9.14
C GLN A 342 -6.45 24.45 8.99
N ALA A 343 -6.17 25.11 7.85
CA ALA A 343 -6.69 26.43 7.56
C ALA A 343 -8.23 26.45 7.45
N VAL A 344 -8.85 25.41 6.87
CA VAL A 344 -10.31 25.26 6.85
C VAL A 344 -10.86 24.95 8.25
N GLU A 345 -10.18 24.12 9.04
CA GLU A 345 -10.55 23.86 10.44
C GLU A 345 -10.51 25.13 11.29
N ALA A 346 -9.46 25.95 11.13
CA ALA A 346 -9.32 27.26 11.77
C ALA A 346 -10.42 28.24 11.34
N LYS A 347 -10.74 28.27 10.04
CA LYS A 347 -11.84 29.08 9.49
C LYS A 347 -13.18 28.73 10.11
N GLU A 348 -13.49 27.45 10.27
CA GLU A 348 -14.76 26.97 10.83
C GLU A 348 -14.79 26.99 12.38
N GLY A 349 -13.65 27.29 13.02
CA GLY A 349 -13.54 27.31 14.48
C GLY A 349 -13.73 25.93 15.13
N VAL A 350 -13.39 24.87 14.40
CA VAL A 350 -13.38 23.50 14.94
C VAL A 350 -12.00 23.18 15.54
N GLN A 351 -11.90 22.03 16.21
CA GLN A 351 -10.61 21.58 16.72
C GLN A 351 -9.66 21.32 15.54
N ILE A 352 -8.56 22.08 15.48
CA ILE A 352 -7.49 21.87 14.52
C ILE A 352 -6.70 20.67 15.00
N GLU A 353 -6.58 19.64 14.17
CA GLU A 353 -5.65 18.55 14.50
C GLU A 353 -4.30 18.84 13.84
N PRO A 354 -3.18 18.41 14.46
CA PRO A 354 -1.83 18.67 13.94
C PRO A 354 -1.68 18.28 12.46
N GLU A 355 -0.81 19.00 11.76
CA GLU A 355 -0.37 18.56 10.45
C GLU A 355 0.36 17.23 10.54
N ASN A 356 0.21 16.44 9.49
CA ASN A 356 0.91 15.19 9.34
C ASN A 356 1.99 15.36 8.28
N GLN A 357 3.24 15.10 8.64
CA GLN A 357 4.33 15.08 7.68
C GLN A 357 4.60 13.63 7.26
N THR A 358 4.81 13.44 5.96
CA THR A 358 5.27 12.15 5.43
C THR A 358 6.67 11.86 5.95
N LEU A 359 6.80 10.79 6.74
CA LEU A 359 8.09 10.31 7.25
C LEU A 359 8.74 9.33 6.27
N ALA A 360 7.91 8.49 5.64
CA ALA A 360 8.35 7.55 4.64
C ALA A 360 7.22 7.23 3.67
N SER A 361 7.57 6.93 2.43
CA SER A 361 6.61 6.50 1.43
C SER A 361 7.23 5.49 0.46
N ILE A 362 6.43 4.57 -0.08
CA ILE A 362 6.84 3.68 -1.17
C ILE A 362 5.63 3.26 -2.00
N THR A 363 5.80 3.12 -3.31
CA THR A 363 4.78 2.52 -4.18
C THR A 363 4.90 1.00 -4.23
N PHE A 364 3.80 0.30 -4.46
CA PHE A 364 3.84 -1.16 -4.66
C PHE A 364 4.76 -1.56 -5.81
N GLN A 365 4.81 -0.79 -6.91
CA GLN A 365 5.73 -1.05 -8.00
C GLN A 365 7.18 -1.14 -7.51
N ASN A 366 7.61 -0.15 -6.73
CA ASN A 366 8.98 -0.09 -6.23
C ASN A 366 9.24 -1.12 -5.13
N TYR A 367 8.27 -1.36 -4.25
CA TYR A 367 8.38 -2.38 -3.21
C TYR A 367 8.58 -3.78 -3.81
N PHE A 368 7.70 -4.19 -4.73
CA PHE A 368 7.74 -5.55 -5.29
C PHE A 368 8.92 -5.78 -6.24
N ARG A 369 9.48 -4.73 -6.85
CA ARG A 369 10.72 -4.82 -7.65
C ARG A 369 11.97 -5.16 -6.82
N MET A 370 11.91 -5.10 -5.49
CA MET A 370 13.02 -5.51 -4.63
C MET A 370 13.13 -7.04 -4.47
N TYR A 371 12.09 -7.79 -4.82
CA TYR A 371 12.15 -9.26 -4.75
C TYR A 371 13.09 -9.81 -5.85
N PRO A 372 14.10 -10.62 -5.49
CA PRO A 372 14.96 -11.29 -6.47
C PRO A 372 14.17 -12.20 -7.41
N LYS A 373 13.10 -12.81 -6.90
CA LYS A 373 12.16 -13.61 -7.68
C LYS A 373 10.73 -13.27 -7.23
N LEU A 374 9.97 -12.66 -8.14
CA LEU A 374 8.57 -12.33 -7.94
C LEU A 374 7.72 -13.14 -8.92
N SER A 375 6.59 -13.65 -8.46
CA SER A 375 5.61 -14.35 -9.29
C SER A 375 4.20 -13.95 -8.88
N GLY A 376 3.22 -14.28 -9.69
CA GLY A 376 1.84 -13.96 -9.37
C GLY A 376 0.85 -14.92 -9.99
N MET A 377 -0.35 -14.98 -9.43
CA MET A 377 -1.45 -15.77 -9.97
C MET A 377 -2.69 -14.90 -10.12
N THR A 378 -3.47 -15.16 -11.16
CA THR A 378 -4.67 -14.37 -11.49
C THR A 378 -5.54 -15.12 -12.49
N GLY A 379 -6.77 -14.66 -12.69
CA GLY A 379 -7.65 -15.14 -13.76
C GLY A 379 -7.57 -14.34 -15.05
N THR A 380 -6.92 -13.17 -15.04
CA THR A 380 -7.18 -12.12 -16.04
C THR A 380 -5.99 -11.18 -16.32
N ALA A 381 -4.76 -11.68 -16.40
CA ALA A 381 -3.56 -10.85 -16.60
C ALA A 381 -3.14 -10.63 -18.07
N ALA A 382 -3.61 -11.45 -19.01
CA ALA A 382 -3.08 -11.49 -20.37
C ALA A 382 -3.25 -10.17 -21.13
N THR A 383 -4.25 -9.36 -20.78
CA THR A 383 -4.44 -8.02 -21.37
C THR A 383 -3.36 -7.03 -20.96
N GLU A 384 -2.84 -7.16 -19.73
CA GLU A 384 -1.83 -6.28 -19.14
C GLU A 384 -0.41 -6.91 -19.18
N ALA A 385 -0.22 -7.98 -19.95
CA ALA A 385 1.05 -8.71 -19.99
C ALA A 385 2.26 -7.82 -20.36
N ALA A 386 2.03 -6.81 -21.20
CA ALA A 386 3.07 -5.83 -21.55
C ALA A 386 3.45 -4.97 -20.34
N GLU A 387 2.46 -4.47 -19.58
CA GLU A 387 2.68 -3.67 -18.38
C GLU A 387 3.42 -4.46 -17.30
N PHE A 388 3.03 -5.72 -17.06
CA PHE A 388 3.74 -6.60 -16.11
C PHE A 388 5.20 -6.80 -16.48
N PHE A 389 5.51 -6.98 -17.76
CA PHE A 389 6.88 -7.15 -18.22
C PHE A 389 7.67 -5.82 -18.16
N ASP A 390 7.05 -4.71 -18.56
CA ASP A 390 7.70 -3.40 -18.61
C ASP A 390 8.09 -2.91 -17.21
N ILE A 391 7.20 -3.09 -16.23
CA ILE A 391 7.41 -2.62 -14.84
C ILE A 391 8.15 -3.66 -13.99
N TYR A 392 7.70 -4.92 -14.00
CA TYR A 392 8.16 -5.96 -13.06
C TYR A 392 9.01 -7.06 -13.70
N LYS A 393 9.18 -7.06 -15.03
CA LYS A 393 9.89 -8.09 -15.78
C LYS A 393 9.29 -9.49 -15.63
N MET A 394 7.98 -9.58 -15.36
CA MET A 394 7.24 -10.83 -15.26
C MET A 394 6.51 -11.14 -16.57
N ASN A 395 6.66 -12.37 -17.08
CA ASN A 395 5.86 -12.86 -18.20
C ASN A 395 4.50 -13.37 -17.72
N VAL A 396 3.46 -13.22 -18.52
CA VAL A 396 2.15 -13.85 -18.27
C VAL A 396 2.03 -15.14 -19.10
N VAL A 397 1.65 -16.22 -18.43
CA VAL A 397 1.44 -17.53 -19.04
C VAL A 397 0.01 -17.97 -18.78
N THR A 398 -0.79 -18.08 -19.84
CA THR A 398 -2.17 -18.58 -19.74
C THR A 398 -2.16 -20.10 -19.67
N ILE A 399 -2.64 -20.64 -18.56
CA ILE A 399 -2.74 -22.07 -18.30
C ILE A 399 -4.11 -22.56 -18.82
N PRO A 400 -4.16 -23.69 -19.55
CA PRO A 400 -5.43 -24.26 -19.97
C PRO A 400 -6.28 -24.71 -18.77
N THR A 401 -7.60 -24.67 -18.92
CA THR A 401 -8.52 -25.17 -17.88
C THR A 401 -8.45 -26.69 -17.76
N ASN A 402 -8.70 -27.20 -16.56
CA ASN A 402 -8.77 -28.66 -16.32
C ASN A 402 -9.92 -29.30 -17.11
N ARG A 403 -11.08 -28.62 -17.14
CA ARG A 403 -12.27 -29.02 -17.90
C ARG A 403 -12.69 -27.90 -18.85
N PRO A 404 -13.26 -28.20 -20.02
CA PRO A 404 -13.78 -27.18 -20.93
C PRO A 404 -14.85 -26.33 -20.26
N ILE A 405 -14.83 -25.02 -20.51
CA ILE A 405 -15.84 -24.09 -20.00
C ILE A 405 -17.18 -24.37 -20.70
N ALA A 406 -18.22 -24.71 -19.93
CA ALA A 406 -19.57 -24.98 -20.43
C ALA A 406 -20.51 -23.77 -20.35
N ARG A 407 -20.04 -22.65 -19.76
CA ARG A 407 -20.79 -21.39 -19.66
C ARG A 407 -21.12 -20.84 -21.06
N ILE A 408 -22.33 -20.30 -21.19
CA ILE A 408 -22.77 -19.57 -22.38
C ILE A 408 -22.59 -18.07 -22.12
N ASP A 409 -21.80 -17.41 -22.96
CA ASP A 409 -21.63 -15.95 -22.94
C ASP A 409 -22.55 -15.33 -23.99
N GLU A 410 -23.64 -14.69 -23.55
CA GLU A 410 -24.58 -14.00 -24.43
C GLU A 410 -24.00 -12.67 -24.94
N GLU A 411 -24.54 -12.20 -26.08
CA GLU A 411 -24.22 -10.88 -26.61
C GLU A 411 -24.78 -9.77 -25.70
N ASP A 412 -24.13 -8.61 -25.75
CA ASP A 412 -24.51 -7.46 -24.93
C ASP A 412 -25.84 -6.86 -25.40
N GLU A 413 -26.68 -6.45 -24.46
CA GLU A 413 -27.92 -5.72 -24.75
C GLU A 413 -27.74 -4.23 -24.50
N PHE A 414 -28.04 -3.44 -25.52
CA PHE A 414 -27.94 -1.99 -25.47
C PHE A 414 -29.31 -1.34 -25.38
N TYR A 415 -29.47 -0.49 -24.38
CA TYR A 415 -30.67 0.30 -24.09
C TYR A 415 -30.38 1.79 -24.26
N LYS A 416 -31.44 2.55 -24.48
CA LYS A 416 -31.33 3.99 -24.68
C LYS A 416 -30.95 4.75 -23.40
N ASN A 417 -31.58 4.39 -22.28
CA ASN A 417 -31.44 5.08 -20.99
C ASN A 417 -31.32 4.10 -19.82
N ILE A 418 -30.93 4.61 -18.64
CA ILE A 418 -30.78 3.83 -17.40
C ILE A 418 -32.09 3.14 -16.97
N ASN A 419 -33.24 3.81 -17.08
CA ASN A 419 -34.51 3.26 -16.60
C ASN A 419 -34.94 2.01 -17.37
N ASP A 420 -34.85 2.05 -18.70
CA ASP A 420 -35.17 0.91 -19.56
C ASP A 420 -34.21 -0.26 -19.31
N LYS A 421 -32.92 0.07 -19.16
CA LYS A 421 -31.88 -0.90 -18.84
C LYS A 421 -32.15 -1.61 -17.52
N PHE A 422 -32.33 -0.86 -16.43
CA PHE A 422 -32.54 -1.41 -15.09
C PHE A 422 -33.88 -2.15 -14.98
N GLY A 423 -34.92 -1.66 -15.65
CA GLY A 423 -36.18 -2.39 -15.77
C GLY A 423 -36.03 -3.73 -16.50
N ALA A 424 -35.25 -3.78 -17.58
CA ALA A 424 -34.97 -5.04 -18.28
C ALA A 424 -34.12 -6.01 -17.46
N ILE A 425 -33.10 -5.50 -16.75
CA ILE A 425 -32.29 -6.28 -15.81
C ILE A 425 -33.20 -6.91 -14.74
N ALA A 426 -34.05 -6.11 -14.09
CA ALA A 426 -34.93 -6.61 -13.03
C ALA A 426 -35.89 -7.70 -13.51
N ARG A 427 -36.49 -7.54 -14.70
CA ARG A 427 -37.33 -8.59 -15.32
C ARG A 427 -36.54 -9.88 -15.59
N THR A 428 -35.33 -9.75 -16.14
CA THR A 428 -34.47 -10.91 -16.44
C THR A 428 -34.07 -11.65 -15.16
N ILE A 429 -33.76 -10.91 -14.09
CA ILE A 429 -33.43 -11.49 -12.78
C ILE A 429 -34.63 -12.24 -12.20
N ARG A 430 -35.84 -11.67 -12.28
CA ARG A 430 -37.06 -12.36 -11.83
C ARG A 430 -37.28 -13.68 -12.57
N GLU A 431 -37.19 -13.67 -13.91
CA GLU A 431 -37.35 -14.87 -14.73
C GLU A 431 -36.31 -15.95 -14.37
N ALA A 432 -35.07 -15.55 -14.08
CA ALA A 432 -34.02 -16.45 -13.61
C ALA A 432 -34.30 -16.99 -12.19
N GLN A 433 -34.78 -16.16 -11.27
CA GLN A 433 -35.14 -16.57 -9.91
C GLN A 433 -36.34 -17.54 -9.91
N GLU A 434 -37.37 -17.30 -10.74
CA GLU A 434 -38.56 -18.15 -10.86
C GLU A 434 -38.24 -19.57 -11.35
N ARG A 435 -37.25 -19.71 -12.23
CA ARG A 435 -36.74 -21.03 -12.68
C ARG A 435 -35.71 -21.65 -11.71
N GLY A 436 -35.45 -21.02 -10.57
CA GLY A 436 -34.50 -21.47 -9.54
C GLY A 436 -33.02 -21.20 -9.84
N GLN A 437 -32.71 -20.40 -10.88
CA GLN A 437 -31.34 -20.10 -11.25
C GLN A 437 -30.76 -19.00 -10.35
N PRO A 438 -29.61 -19.23 -9.68
CA PRO A 438 -28.92 -18.18 -8.95
C PRO A 438 -28.40 -17.08 -9.87
N VAL A 439 -28.45 -15.83 -9.39
CA VAL A 439 -27.96 -14.66 -10.11
C VAL A 439 -26.98 -13.88 -9.26
N LEU A 440 -25.77 -13.67 -9.81
CA LEU A 440 -24.80 -12.71 -9.29
C LEU A 440 -24.81 -11.48 -10.20
N VAL A 441 -25.10 -10.32 -9.63
CA VAL A 441 -25.12 -9.05 -10.35
C VAL A 441 -23.87 -8.24 -10.00
N GLY A 442 -23.08 -7.88 -11.00
CA GLY A 442 -21.94 -6.98 -10.88
C GLY A 442 -22.31 -5.54 -11.25
N THR A 443 -22.06 -4.62 -10.32
CA THR A 443 -22.24 -3.17 -10.48
C THR A 443 -20.91 -2.43 -10.25
N VAL A 444 -20.69 -1.28 -10.89
CA VAL A 444 -19.42 -0.53 -10.72
C VAL A 444 -19.38 0.35 -9.48
N SER A 445 -20.54 0.74 -8.94
CA SER A 445 -20.64 1.60 -7.76
C SER A 445 -21.77 1.17 -6.84
N ILE A 446 -21.61 1.46 -5.55
CA ILE A 446 -22.63 1.19 -4.52
C ILE A 446 -23.94 1.91 -4.84
N GLU A 447 -23.87 3.14 -5.38
CA GLU A 447 -25.06 3.88 -5.79
C GLU A 447 -25.87 3.14 -6.86
N LYS A 448 -25.21 2.53 -7.84
CA LYS A 448 -25.89 1.71 -8.84
C LYS A 448 -26.42 0.40 -8.25
N SER A 449 -25.76 -0.16 -7.24
CA SER A 449 -26.28 -1.30 -6.49
C SER A 449 -27.59 -0.96 -5.79
N GLU A 450 -27.65 0.19 -5.10
CA GLU A 450 -28.86 0.70 -4.43
C GLU A 450 -29.97 1.06 -5.42
N LEU A 451 -29.61 1.68 -6.55
CA LEU A 451 -30.56 1.96 -7.61
C LEU A 451 -31.17 0.65 -8.14
N LEU A 452 -30.36 -0.35 -8.44
CA LEU A 452 -30.85 -1.66 -8.91
C LEU A 452 -31.72 -2.36 -7.86
N SER A 453 -31.31 -2.30 -6.59
CA SER A 453 -32.09 -2.80 -5.46
C SER A 453 -33.52 -2.25 -5.48
N SER A 454 -33.67 -0.93 -5.66
CA SER A 454 -35.00 -0.29 -5.74
C SER A 454 -35.88 -0.78 -6.92
N PHE A 455 -35.27 -1.20 -8.03
CA PHE A 455 -36.00 -1.80 -9.16
C PHE A 455 -36.39 -3.25 -8.86
N LEU A 456 -35.52 -4.02 -8.20
CA LEU A 456 -35.80 -5.39 -7.79
C LEU A 456 -36.89 -5.47 -6.73
N GLU A 457 -36.91 -4.55 -5.76
CA GLU A 457 -37.99 -4.44 -4.78
C GLU A 457 -39.35 -4.20 -5.45
N LYS A 458 -39.41 -3.34 -6.47
CA LYS A 458 -40.63 -3.06 -7.24
C LYS A 458 -41.13 -4.28 -8.02
N GLU A 459 -40.22 -5.12 -8.50
CA GLU A 459 -40.55 -6.37 -9.20
C GLU A 459 -40.79 -7.55 -8.23
N GLY A 460 -40.64 -7.35 -6.92
CA GLY A 460 -40.88 -8.37 -5.89
C GLY A 460 -39.77 -9.42 -5.77
N VAL A 461 -38.55 -9.09 -6.20
CA VAL A 461 -37.40 -10.01 -6.20
C VAL A 461 -36.63 -9.90 -4.88
N ALA A 462 -36.59 -10.99 -4.11
CA ALA A 462 -35.75 -11.06 -2.91
C ALA A 462 -34.27 -11.13 -3.30
N HIS A 463 -33.44 -10.26 -2.71
CA HIS A 463 -32.03 -10.12 -3.07
C HIS A 463 -31.18 -9.63 -1.88
N SER A 464 -29.85 -9.70 -2.02
CA SER A 464 -28.89 -9.17 -1.05
C SER A 464 -27.91 -8.22 -1.73
N VAL A 465 -27.74 -7.03 -1.16
CA VAL A 465 -26.79 -6.01 -1.64
C VAL A 465 -25.54 -6.05 -0.78
N LEU A 466 -24.36 -6.00 -1.41
CA LEU A 466 -23.06 -5.99 -0.75
C LEU A 466 -22.35 -4.66 -0.99
N ASN A 467 -21.81 -4.09 0.07
CA ASN A 467 -21.42 -2.68 0.13
C ASN A 467 -19.89 -2.51 0.11
N ALA A 468 -19.12 -3.60 0.08
CA ALA A 468 -17.66 -3.67 0.25
C ALA A 468 -17.13 -3.26 1.64
N ARG A 469 -17.99 -3.07 2.64
CA ARG A 469 -17.60 -2.57 3.98
C ARG A 469 -17.15 -3.65 4.95
N PHE A 470 -17.79 -4.82 4.92
CA PHE A 470 -17.54 -5.89 5.90
C PHE A 470 -17.15 -7.19 5.19
N HIS A 471 -15.85 -7.34 4.90
CA HIS A 471 -15.34 -8.41 4.05
C HIS A 471 -15.72 -9.83 4.53
N GLU A 472 -15.71 -10.12 5.84
CA GLU A 472 -16.03 -11.48 6.33
C GLU A 472 -17.51 -11.84 6.11
N SER A 473 -18.44 -10.97 6.51
CA SER A 473 -19.87 -11.22 6.29
C SER A 473 -20.21 -11.26 4.80
N GLU A 474 -19.56 -10.41 3.99
CA GLU A 474 -19.75 -10.41 2.55
C GLU A 474 -19.20 -11.68 1.90
N ALA A 475 -18.04 -12.18 2.35
CA ALA A 475 -17.51 -13.46 1.88
C ALA A 475 -18.50 -14.60 2.14
N ARG A 476 -19.17 -14.63 3.30
CA ARG A 476 -20.21 -15.63 3.59
C ARG A 476 -21.39 -15.51 2.64
N ILE A 477 -21.89 -14.29 2.41
CA ILE A 477 -23.03 -14.07 1.49
C ILE A 477 -22.65 -14.48 0.06
N VAL A 478 -21.47 -14.07 -0.42
CA VAL A 478 -20.99 -14.42 -1.77
C VAL A 478 -20.77 -15.92 -1.92
N ALA A 479 -20.23 -16.60 -0.90
CA ALA A 479 -20.06 -18.05 -0.94
C ALA A 479 -21.39 -18.81 -1.08
N GLN A 480 -22.49 -18.21 -0.63
CA GLN A 480 -23.86 -18.75 -0.75
C GLN A 480 -24.62 -18.22 -1.98
N ALA A 481 -24.03 -17.35 -2.80
CA ALA A 481 -24.68 -16.81 -4.00
C ALA A 481 -24.99 -17.88 -5.06
N GLY A 482 -24.42 -19.08 -4.96
CA GLY A 482 -24.68 -20.22 -5.84
C GLY A 482 -25.90 -21.07 -5.46
N ARG A 483 -26.66 -20.68 -4.43
CA ARG A 483 -27.87 -21.36 -3.98
C ARG A 483 -29.05 -21.13 -4.90
N SER A 484 -29.98 -22.08 -4.95
CA SER A 484 -31.15 -22.04 -5.83
C SER A 484 -31.97 -20.76 -5.59
N GLY A 485 -32.16 -19.97 -6.65
CA GLY A 485 -32.93 -18.71 -6.63
C GLY A 485 -32.29 -17.55 -5.86
N ALA A 486 -31.05 -17.67 -5.39
CA ALA A 486 -30.35 -16.57 -4.73
C ALA A 486 -30.04 -15.43 -5.70
N VAL A 487 -30.26 -14.19 -5.29
CA VAL A 487 -29.90 -12.99 -6.06
C VAL A 487 -28.97 -12.14 -5.20
N THR A 488 -27.74 -11.96 -5.65
CA THR A 488 -26.71 -11.21 -4.93
C THR A 488 -26.18 -10.10 -5.81
N ILE A 489 -26.24 -8.86 -5.32
CA ILE A 489 -25.70 -7.67 -5.98
C ILE A 489 -24.38 -7.32 -5.31
N ALA A 490 -23.32 -7.26 -6.09
CA ALA A 490 -21.97 -7.03 -5.62
C ALA A 490 -21.29 -5.93 -6.46
N THR A 491 -20.51 -5.10 -5.80
CA THR A 491 -19.48 -4.29 -6.47
C THR A 491 -18.28 -5.16 -6.83
N ASN A 492 -17.36 -4.66 -7.66
CA ASN A 492 -16.18 -5.43 -8.11
C ASN A 492 -15.31 -5.96 -6.96
N MET A 493 -15.29 -5.27 -5.81
CA MET A 493 -14.47 -5.65 -4.64
C MET A 493 -15.18 -6.65 -3.71
N ALA A 494 -16.51 -6.68 -3.70
CA ALA A 494 -17.26 -7.51 -2.77
C ALA A 494 -17.09 -9.02 -3.09
N GLY A 495 -16.69 -9.80 -2.08
CA GLY A 495 -16.47 -11.26 -2.21
C GLY A 495 -15.30 -11.66 -3.12
N ARG A 496 -14.34 -10.76 -3.34
CA ARG A 496 -13.09 -11.08 -4.03
C ARG A 496 -12.33 -12.19 -3.27
N GLY A 497 -11.73 -13.14 -4.00
CA GLY A 497 -11.11 -14.34 -3.41
C GLY A 497 -12.08 -15.40 -2.88
N THR A 498 -13.40 -15.16 -2.88
CA THR A 498 -14.41 -16.14 -2.46
C THR A 498 -14.92 -16.97 -3.64
N ASP A 499 -14.90 -18.29 -3.49
CA ASP A 499 -15.46 -19.23 -4.46
C ASP A 499 -16.98 -19.37 -4.27
N ILE A 500 -17.72 -19.33 -5.38
CA ILE A 500 -19.18 -19.48 -5.41
C ILE A 500 -19.47 -20.90 -5.88
N LYS A 501 -19.79 -21.79 -4.94
CA LYS A 501 -20.12 -23.19 -5.25
C LYS A 501 -21.60 -23.30 -5.60
N LEU A 502 -21.91 -23.98 -6.71
CA LEU A 502 -23.30 -24.29 -7.06
C LEU A 502 -23.93 -25.16 -5.97
N GLY A 503 -25.14 -24.79 -5.54
CA GLY A 503 -25.84 -25.38 -4.38
C GLY A 503 -25.48 -24.74 -3.03
N GLY A 504 -24.55 -23.77 -3.01
CA GLY A 504 -24.02 -23.17 -1.78
C GLY A 504 -22.73 -23.82 -1.30
N ASN A 505 -22.07 -23.15 -0.37
CA ASN A 505 -20.85 -23.67 0.26
C ASN A 505 -21.19 -24.49 1.51
N GLU A 506 -20.82 -25.78 1.49
CA GLU A 506 -21.09 -26.72 2.57
C GLU A 506 -20.36 -26.39 3.88
N GLU A 507 -19.12 -25.90 3.80
CA GLU A 507 -18.28 -25.61 4.98
C GLU A 507 -18.90 -24.47 5.78
N PHE A 508 -19.19 -23.34 5.12
CA PHE A 508 -19.88 -22.22 5.76
C PHE A 508 -21.24 -22.61 6.31
N ARG A 509 -21.98 -23.46 5.59
CA ARG A 509 -23.30 -23.91 6.04
C ARG A 509 -23.20 -24.79 7.29
N ILE A 510 -22.21 -25.68 7.34
CA ILE A 510 -21.90 -26.50 8.52
C ILE A 510 -21.49 -25.61 9.70
N GLU A 511 -20.60 -24.64 9.48
CA GLU A 511 -20.14 -23.73 10.52
C GLU A 511 -21.28 -22.87 11.09
N ASP A 512 -22.17 -22.36 10.23
CA ASP A 512 -23.28 -21.49 10.64
C ASP A 512 -24.42 -22.30 11.28
N GLU A 513 -24.85 -23.42 10.69
CA GLU A 513 -25.99 -24.20 11.19
C GLU A 513 -25.63 -25.08 12.39
N LEU A 514 -24.37 -25.51 12.52
CA LEU A 514 -23.91 -26.43 13.58
C LEU A 514 -22.97 -25.76 14.59
N LYS A 515 -22.89 -24.42 14.59
CA LYS A 515 -22.01 -23.65 15.49
C LYS A 515 -22.14 -24.04 16.96
N ASP A 516 -23.38 -24.20 17.42
CA ASP A 516 -23.72 -24.51 18.81
C ASP A 516 -23.78 -26.02 19.11
N MET A 517 -23.50 -26.86 18.12
CA MET A 517 -23.56 -28.32 18.23
C MET A 517 -22.18 -28.91 18.53
N PRO A 518 -21.97 -29.56 19.68
CA PRO A 518 -20.69 -30.17 20.02
C PRO A 518 -20.35 -31.35 19.11
N ALA A 519 -19.05 -31.66 18.98
CA ALA A 519 -18.58 -32.80 18.21
C ALA A 519 -19.12 -34.13 18.76
N GLY A 520 -19.67 -34.96 17.88
CA GLY A 520 -20.27 -36.26 18.23
C GLY A 520 -21.16 -36.81 17.10
N PRO A 521 -21.74 -38.01 17.28
CA PRO A 521 -22.49 -38.70 16.23
C PRO A 521 -23.68 -37.91 15.68
N GLU A 522 -24.29 -37.04 16.49
CA GLU A 522 -25.39 -36.16 16.06
C GLU A 522 -24.91 -35.07 15.10
N ARG A 523 -23.73 -34.50 15.35
CA ARG A 523 -23.10 -33.51 14.46
C ARG A 523 -22.69 -34.18 13.15
N ASP A 524 -22.08 -35.36 13.21
CA ASP A 524 -21.69 -36.12 12.00
C ASP A 524 -22.90 -36.42 11.10
N ALA A 525 -24.04 -36.80 11.72
CA ALA A 525 -25.29 -37.04 10.99
C ALA A 525 -25.86 -35.75 10.39
N ALA A 526 -25.76 -34.62 11.10
CA ALA A 526 -26.20 -33.33 10.60
C ALA A 526 -25.30 -32.82 9.45
N GLU A 527 -23.98 -32.98 9.54
CA GLU A 527 -23.04 -32.68 8.45
C GLU A 527 -23.33 -33.53 7.21
N ALA A 528 -23.58 -34.83 7.39
CA ALA A 528 -23.94 -35.72 6.29
C ALA A 528 -25.24 -35.26 5.59
N ARG A 529 -26.26 -34.87 6.36
CA ARG A 529 -27.51 -34.31 5.82
C ARG A 529 -27.27 -33.02 5.02
N ILE A 530 -26.49 -32.08 5.56
CA ILE A 530 -26.15 -30.83 4.87
C ILE A 530 -25.42 -31.11 3.55
N ARG A 531 -24.46 -32.04 3.54
CA ARG A 531 -23.75 -32.44 2.31
C ARG A 531 -24.69 -33.02 1.26
N GLU A 532 -25.65 -33.85 1.65
CA GLU A 532 -26.66 -34.41 0.75
C GLU A 532 -27.59 -33.32 0.17
N GLU A 533 -28.04 -32.40 1.01
CA GLU A 533 -28.87 -31.27 0.59
C GLU A 533 -28.12 -30.34 -0.39
N VAL A 534 -26.88 -29.98 -0.08
CA VAL A 534 -26.04 -29.15 -0.97
C VAL A 534 -25.77 -29.87 -2.29
N ALA A 535 -25.55 -31.18 -2.28
CA ALA A 535 -25.37 -31.97 -3.50
C ALA A 535 -26.65 -32.01 -4.36
N ALA A 536 -27.83 -32.18 -3.74
CA ALA A 536 -29.11 -32.14 -4.43
C ALA A 536 -29.40 -30.75 -5.01
N GLU A 537 -29.17 -29.70 -4.24
CA GLU A 537 -29.35 -28.30 -4.67
C GLU A 537 -28.39 -27.94 -5.82
N ARG A 538 -27.15 -28.44 -5.78
CA ARG A 538 -26.16 -28.29 -6.85
C ARG A 538 -26.66 -28.85 -8.18
N GLU A 539 -27.21 -30.05 -8.19
CA GLU A 539 -27.72 -30.66 -9.42
C GLU A 539 -28.99 -29.94 -9.93
N ALA A 540 -29.85 -29.46 -9.02
CA ALA A 540 -30.99 -28.61 -9.40
C ALA A 540 -30.54 -27.29 -10.05
N VAL A 541 -29.53 -26.62 -9.47
CA VAL A 541 -28.96 -25.38 -10.01
C VAL A 541 -28.32 -25.61 -11.37
N LYS A 542 -27.59 -26.72 -11.57
CA LYS A 542 -27.05 -27.08 -12.89
C LYS A 542 -28.14 -27.30 -13.92
N ALA A 543 -29.23 -27.99 -13.55
CA ALA A 543 -30.38 -28.19 -14.43
C ALA A 543 -31.09 -26.86 -14.78
N ALA A 544 -31.09 -25.90 -13.84
CA ALA A 544 -31.55 -24.54 -14.05
C ALA A 544 -30.56 -23.66 -14.85
N GLY A 545 -29.47 -24.21 -15.39
CA GLY A 545 -28.50 -23.50 -16.24
C GLY A 545 -27.25 -23.00 -15.52
N GLY A 546 -27.06 -23.32 -14.24
CA GLY A 546 -25.93 -22.89 -13.42
C GLY A 546 -25.97 -21.41 -13.03
N LEU A 547 -24.88 -20.89 -12.45
CA LEU A 547 -24.84 -19.49 -12.00
C LEU A 547 -24.96 -18.53 -13.18
N PHE A 548 -25.94 -17.63 -13.10
CA PHE A 548 -26.08 -16.52 -14.03
C PHE A 548 -25.32 -15.29 -13.50
N VAL A 549 -24.31 -14.85 -14.25
CA VAL A 549 -23.58 -13.62 -13.97
C VAL A 549 -24.11 -12.51 -14.87
N LEU A 550 -24.70 -11.48 -14.25
CA LEU A 550 -25.23 -10.32 -14.94
C LEU A 550 -24.37 -9.11 -14.59
N ALA A 551 -24.00 -8.32 -15.59
CA ALA A 551 -23.30 -7.05 -15.38
C ALA A 551 -24.18 -5.88 -15.85
N THR A 552 -24.30 -4.86 -15.01
CA THR A 552 -25.16 -3.70 -15.29
C THR A 552 -24.55 -2.69 -16.25
N GLU A 553 -23.26 -2.82 -16.54
CA GLU A 553 -22.49 -2.03 -17.50
C GLU A 553 -21.15 -2.70 -17.82
N ARG A 554 -20.36 -2.08 -18.71
CA ARG A 554 -18.98 -2.47 -19.02
C ARG A 554 -18.02 -1.65 -18.17
N HIS A 555 -17.05 -2.32 -17.56
CA HIS A 555 -15.98 -1.61 -16.85
C HIS A 555 -15.02 -0.94 -17.85
N GLU A 556 -14.25 0.06 -17.40
CA GLU A 556 -13.17 0.65 -18.21
C GLU A 556 -12.07 -0.35 -18.61
N SER A 557 -11.93 -1.42 -17.82
CA SER A 557 -10.97 -2.50 -18.04
C SER A 557 -11.70 -3.79 -18.34
N ARG A 558 -11.31 -4.42 -19.44
CA ARG A 558 -11.86 -5.69 -19.89
C ARG A 558 -11.55 -6.83 -18.91
N ARG A 559 -10.46 -6.72 -18.16
CA ARG A 559 -10.05 -7.77 -17.21
C ARG A 559 -11.06 -7.91 -16.07
N ILE A 560 -11.62 -6.79 -15.59
CA ILE A 560 -12.64 -6.79 -14.53
C ILE A 560 -13.93 -7.43 -15.03
N ASP A 561 -14.35 -7.13 -16.27
CA ASP A 561 -15.48 -7.81 -16.91
C ASP A 561 -15.26 -9.34 -16.99
N ASN A 562 -14.04 -9.77 -17.35
CA ASN A 562 -13.68 -11.18 -17.45
C ASN A 562 -13.64 -11.85 -16.07
N GLN A 563 -13.18 -11.14 -15.04
CA GLN A 563 -13.13 -11.64 -13.67
C GLN A 563 -14.53 -11.86 -13.11
N LEU A 564 -15.46 -10.93 -13.40
CA LEU A 564 -16.88 -11.07 -13.08
C LEU A 564 -17.48 -12.30 -13.79
N ARG A 565 -17.29 -12.43 -15.11
CA ARG A 565 -17.72 -13.63 -15.87
C ARG A 565 -17.15 -14.92 -15.28
N GLY A 566 -15.88 -14.90 -14.87
CA GLY A 566 -15.18 -16.04 -14.24
C GLY A 566 -15.80 -16.51 -12.91
N ARG A 567 -16.79 -15.79 -12.36
CA ARG A 567 -17.59 -16.28 -11.23
C ARG A 567 -18.49 -17.45 -11.63
N SER A 568 -18.88 -17.59 -12.90
CA SER A 568 -19.64 -18.74 -13.42
C SER A 568 -18.82 -19.60 -14.41
N GLY A 569 -19.25 -20.86 -14.61
CA GLY A 569 -18.59 -21.79 -15.54
C GLY A 569 -17.39 -22.55 -14.96
N ARG A 570 -17.26 -22.64 -13.63
CA ARG A 570 -16.10 -23.22 -12.94
C ARG A 570 -16.06 -24.75 -13.09
N GLN A 571 -14.88 -25.31 -13.34
CA GLN A 571 -14.69 -26.77 -13.50
C GLN A 571 -15.65 -27.44 -14.51
N GLY A 572 -16.07 -26.70 -15.54
CA GLY A 572 -16.99 -27.17 -16.58
C GLY A 572 -18.46 -27.20 -16.16
N ASP A 573 -18.81 -26.58 -15.03
CA ASP A 573 -20.21 -26.35 -14.68
C ASP A 573 -20.89 -25.46 -15.74
N PRO A 574 -22.20 -25.65 -15.97
CA PRO A 574 -22.97 -24.73 -16.78
C PRO A 574 -23.03 -23.35 -16.10
N GLY A 575 -23.33 -22.34 -16.90
CA GLY A 575 -23.53 -20.98 -16.42
C GLY A 575 -23.98 -20.09 -17.56
N LEU A 576 -24.37 -18.88 -17.19
CA LEU A 576 -24.74 -17.84 -18.15
C LEU A 576 -23.98 -16.57 -17.81
N SER A 577 -23.57 -15.79 -18.82
CA SER A 577 -23.13 -14.41 -18.60
C SER A 577 -23.73 -13.45 -19.60
N LYS A 578 -24.10 -12.25 -19.14
CA LYS A 578 -24.71 -11.20 -19.98
C LYS A 578 -24.41 -9.81 -19.45
N PHE A 579 -24.22 -8.85 -20.35
CA PHE A 579 -23.96 -7.45 -20.02
C PHE A 579 -25.05 -6.56 -20.60
N TYR A 580 -25.47 -5.59 -19.80
CA TYR A 580 -26.48 -4.60 -20.13
C TYR A 580 -25.81 -3.22 -20.22
N LEU A 581 -26.13 -2.43 -21.23
CA LEU A 581 -25.43 -1.16 -21.51
C LEU A 581 -26.42 -0.06 -21.91
N CYS A 582 -26.07 1.19 -21.64
CA CYS A 582 -26.79 2.35 -22.16
C CYS A 582 -25.88 3.57 -22.39
N LEU A 583 -26.38 4.59 -23.09
CA LEU A 583 -25.61 5.81 -23.38
C LEU A 583 -25.17 6.58 -22.13
N ASP A 584 -25.92 6.45 -21.05
CA ASP A 584 -25.63 7.12 -19.77
C ASP A 584 -24.50 6.45 -18.97
N ASP A 585 -24.02 5.27 -19.39
CA ASP A 585 -22.92 4.57 -18.70
C ASP A 585 -21.60 5.32 -18.87
N ASP A 586 -20.77 5.37 -17.82
CA ASP A 586 -19.60 6.25 -17.77
C ASP A 586 -18.61 6.00 -18.92
N LEU A 587 -18.35 4.73 -19.24
CA LEU A 587 -17.49 4.37 -20.36
C LEU A 587 -17.99 4.96 -21.70
N LEU A 588 -19.30 4.91 -21.93
CA LEU A 588 -19.92 5.39 -23.17
C LEU A 588 -20.12 6.91 -23.14
N ARG A 589 -20.42 7.49 -21.99
CA ARG A 589 -20.56 8.92 -21.77
C ARG A 589 -19.22 9.66 -21.97
N ILE A 590 -18.11 9.07 -21.55
CA ILE A 590 -16.78 9.69 -21.65
C ILE A 590 -16.17 9.48 -23.04
N PHE A 591 -16.27 8.28 -23.61
CA PHE A 591 -15.57 7.93 -24.85
C PHE A 591 -16.46 7.86 -26.10
N GLY A 592 -17.79 7.94 -25.92
CA GLY A 592 -18.78 7.85 -26.99
C GLY A 592 -19.40 9.14 -27.54
N PRO A 593 -19.39 10.34 -26.92
CA PRO A 593 -20.28 11.44 -27.34
C PRO A 593 -19.98 11.97 -28.76
N ASP A 594 -18.72 11.93 -29.20
CA ASP A 594 -18.32 12.34 -30.55
C ASP A 594 -18.38 11.22 -31.60
N THR A 595 -18.76 10.02 -31.20
CA THR A 595 -18.82 8.88 -32.12
C THR A 595 -20.15 8.85 -32.88
N LEU A 596 -20.10 8.49 -34.17
CA LEU A 596 -21.27 8.21 -35.00
C LEU A 596 -22.27 7.25 -34.29
N PHE A 597 -21.79 6.42 -33.37
CA PHE A 597 -22.56 5.51 -32.52
C PHE A 597 -23.62 6.22 -31.67
N ALA A 598 -23.25 7.22 -30.86
CA ALA A 598 -24.21 7.90 -29.98
C ALA A 598 -25.32 8.61 -30.78
N LYS A 599 -24.95 9.22 -31.92
CA LYS A 599 -25.91 9.84 -32.84
C LYS A 599 -26.83 8.81 -33.54
N MET A 600 -26.30 7.64 -33.88
CA MET A 600 -27.06 6.57 -34.52
C MET A 600 -28.03 5.91 -33.55
N MET A 601 -27.59 5.61 -32.32
CA MET A 601 -28.43 4.97 -31.30
C MET A 601 -29.56 5.89 -30.84
N ASN A 602 -29.29 7.17 -30.60
CA ASN A 602 -30.35 8.14 -30.24
C ASN A 602 -31.42 8.30 -31.33
N LYS A 603 -31.11 8.03 -32.60
CA LYS A 603 -32.08 8.10 -33.70
C LYS A 603 -32.85 6.81 -33.95
N ASN A 604 -32.24 5.65 -33.66
CA ASN A 604 -32.75 4.36 -34.11
C ASN A 604 -33.38 3.50 -33.00
N LEU A 605 -33.14 3.80 -31.71
CA LEU A 605 -33.78 3.09 -30.60
C LEU A 605 -35.03 3.83 -30.11
N GLU A 606 -36.18 3.14 -30.14
CA GLU A 606 -37.36 3.53 -29.37
C GLU A 606 -37.16 3.18 -27.88
N ASP A 607 -37.92 3.84 -26.99
CA ASP A 607 -37.82 3.59 -25.54
C ASP A 607 -38.23 2.14 -25.22
N GLY A 608 -37.40 1.43 -24.44
CA GLY A 608 -37.59 0.03 -24.09
C GLY A 608 -37.06 -1.01 -25.09
N GLU A 609 -36.64 -0.63 -26.30
CA GLU A 609 -36.01 -1.57 -27.25
C GLU A 609 -34.55 -1.86 -26.86
N ALA A 610 -34.09 -3.08 -27.17
CA ALA A 610 -32.71 -3.50 -26.98
C ALA A 610 -32.07 -3.86 -28.33
N ILE A 611 -30.82 -3.45 -28.55
CA ILE A 611 -30.03 -3.88 -29.71
C ILE A 611 -28.88 -4.78 -29.24
N GLY A 612 -28.86 -6.02 -29.73
CA GLY A 612 -27.69 -6.90 -29.71
C GLY A 612 -26.97 -6.83 -31.06
N SER A 613 -25.69 -6.45 -31.09
CA SER A 613 -24.91 -6.55 -32.33
C SER A 613 -23.42 -6.78 -32.08
N LYS A 614 -22.82 -7.69 -32.85
CA LYS A 614 -21.36 -7.92 -32.86
C LYS A 614 -20.54 -6.65 -33.12
N TRP A 615 -21.10 -5.68 -33.83
CA TRP A 615 -20.46 -4.39 -34.07
C TRP A 615 -20.33 -3.57 -32.78
N LEU A 616 -21.37 -3.56 -31.93
CA LEU A 616 -21.36 -2.89 -30.63
C LEU A 616 -20.25 -3.47 -29.73
N SER A 617 -20.19 -4.81 -29.59
CA SER A 617 -19.15 -5.46 -28.77
C SER A 617 -17.74 -5.10 -29.24
N LYS A 618 -17.53 -4.92 -30.55
CA LYS A 618 -16.23 -4.51 -31.09
C LYS A 618 -15.90 -3.05 -30.82
N ALA A 619 -16.90 -2.16 -30.88
CA ALA A 619 -16.74 -0.75 -30.53
C ALA A 619 -16.35 -0.60 -29.05
N ILE A 620 -17.03 -1.33 -28.15
CA ILE A 620 -16.74 -1.34 -26.72
C ILE A 620 -15.34 -1.89 -26.45
N GLU A 621 -14.96 -3.02 -27.06
CA GLU A 621 -13.61 -3.57 -26.92
C GLU A 621 -12.53 -2.54 -27.32
N THR A 622 -12.80 -1.76 -28.37
CA THR A 622 -11.87 -0.72 -28.84
C THR A 622 -11.82 0.47 -27.89
N ALA A 623 -12.96 0.85 -27.30
CA ALA A 623 -13.03 1.89 -26.27
C ALA A 623 -12.23 1.47 -25.03
N GLN A 624 -12.50 0.28 -24.46
CA GLN A 624 -11.78 -0.28 -23.31
C GLN A 624 -10.27 -0.28 -23.54
N LYS A 625 -9.79 -0.81 -24.68
CA LYS A 625 -8.34 -0.80 -25.00
C LYS A 625 -7.72 0.60 -25.01
N LYS A 626 -8.48 1.61 -25.45
CA LYS A 626 -8.00 2.99 -25.46
C LYS A 626 -7.94 3.56 -24.04
N VAL A 627 -8.89 3.22 -23.17
CA VAL A 627 -8.87 3.61 -21.76
C VAL A 627 -7.73 2.91 -21.02
N GLU A 628 -7.59 1.59 -21.20
CA GLU A 628 -6.50 0.78 -20.65
C GLU A 628 -5.13 1.36 -21.04
N ALA A 629 -4.91 1.66 -22.32
CA ALA A 629 -3.67 2.27 -22.78
C ALA A 629 -3.40 3.64 -22.13
N ARG A 630 -4.43 4.49 -22.01
CA ARG A 630 -4.31 5.79 -21.32
C ARG A 630 -3.97 5.61 -19.84
N ASN A 631 -4.64 4.68 -19.15
CA ASN A 631 -4.40 4.40 -17.73
C ASN A 631 -3.00 3.80 -17.52
N TYR A 632 -2.54 2.94 -18.44
CA TYR A 632 -1.17 2.45 -18.45
C TYR A 632 -0.15 3.59 -18.61
N ASP A 633 -0.36 4.50 -19.57
CA ASP A 633 0.52 5.66 -19.77
C ASP A 633 0.60 6.55 -18.51
N ILE A 634 -0.53 6.78 -17.83
CA ILE A 634 -0.58 7.53 -16.56
C ILE A 634 0.23 6.81 -15.47
N ARG A 635 -0.01 5.51 -15.27
CA ARG A 635 0.74 4.71 -14.27
C ARG A 635 2.23 4.71 -14.58
N LYS A 636 2.60 4.57 -15.85
CA LYS A 636 3.99 4.63 -16.29
C LYS A 636 4.64 5.97 -15.93
N GLN A 637 3.94 7.09 -16.15
CA GLN A 637 4.44 8.40 -15.73
C GLN A 637 4.64 8.49 -14.21
N VAL A 638 3.66 8.07 -13.41
CA VAL A 638 3.77 8.05 -11.93
C VAL A 638 5.00 7.25 -11.49
N VAL A 639 5.18 6.03 -12.04
CA VAL A 639 6.34 5.18 -11.76
C VAL A 639 7.66 5.85 -12.15
N GLU A 640 7.71 6.62 -13.25
CA GLU A 640 8.92 7.33 -13.66
C GLU A 640 9.36 8.40 -12.65
N TYR A 641 8.42 9.14 -12.04
CA TYR A 641 8.74 10.10 -10.98
C TYR A 641 9.17 9.37 -9.70
N ASP A 642 8.42 8.36 -9.30
CA ASP A 642 8.71 7.62 -8.06
C ASP A 642 10.00 6.81 -8.15
N ASN A 643 10.42 6.40 -9.36
CA ASN A 643 11.73 5.77 -9.57
C ASN A 643 12.87 6.69 -9.14
N VAL A 644 12.78 7.99 -9.37
CA VAL A 644 13.82 8.95 -8.96
C VAL A 644 13.95 8.98 -7.44
N MET A 645 12.82 9.10 -6.73
CA MET A 645 12.80 9.04 -5.27
C MET A 645 13.29 7.68 -4.75
N ASN A 646 12.91 6.60 -5.43
CA ASN A 646 13.28 5.24 -5.03
C ASN A 646 14.77 4.95 -5.21
N ASP A 647 15.40 5.46 -6.26
CA ASP A 647 16.84 5.30 -6.47
C ASP A 647 17.62 6.05 -5.38
N GLN A 648 17.19 7.26 -5.00
CA GLN A 648 17.78 8.00 -3.87
C GLN A 648 17.53 7.29 -2.54
N ARG A 649 16.32 6.75 -2.32
CA ARG A 649 15.97 5.98 -1.11
C ARG A 649 16.86 4.77 -0.93
N LYS A 650 17.15 4.03 -2.00
CA LYS A 650 18.04 2.85 -1.94
C LYS A 650 19.41 3.25 -1.40
N VAL A 651 19.99 4.34 -1.91
CA VAL A 651 21.29 4.85 -1.45
C VAL A 651 21.22 5.21 0.03
N ILE A 652 20.20 5.95 0.46
CA ILE A 652 20.04 6.36 1.85
C ILE A 652 19.84 5.15 2.78
N TYR A 653 19.02 4.19 2.40
CA TYR A 653 18.77 3.00 3.22
C TYR A 653 19.96 2.04 3.25
N GLU A 654 20.72 1.94 2.17
CA GLU A 654 21.99 1.19 2.13
C GLU A 654 23.00 1.82 3.08
N GLN A 655 23.25 3.13 2.96
CA GLN A 655 24.14 3.86 3.88
C GLN A 655 23.67 3.75 5.34
N ARG A 656 22.38 3.90 5.59
CA ARG A 656 21.80 3.74 6.92
C ARG A 656 22.02 2.33 7.47
N GLY A 657 21.83 1.31 6.64
CA GLY A 657 22.11 -0.08 6.98
C GLY A 657 23.57 -0.33 7.32
N GLU A 658 24.50 0.22 6.55
CA GLU A 658 25.94 0.15 6.82
C GLU A 658 26.30 0.83 8.15
N ILE A 659 25.73 2.01 8.43
CA ILE A 659 25.92 2.70 9.71
C ILE A 659 25.43 1.83 10.87
N ILE A 660 24.24 1.24 10.76
CA ILE A 660 23.66 0.36 11.79
C ILE A 660 24.51 -0.91 11.99
N ASP A 661 25.03 -1.52 10.93
CA ASP A 661 25.83 -2.74 11.03
C ASP A 661 27.29 -2.46 11.46
N SER A 662 27.78 -1.23 11.31
CA SER A 662 29.14 -0.84 11.71
C SER A 662 29.32 -0.77 13.23
N GLU A 663 30.47 -1.24 13.71
CA GLU A 663 30.90 -1.08 15.12
C GLU A 663 31.35 0.37 15.40
N THR A 664 31.92 1.05 14.41
CA THR A 664 32.46 2.41 14.49
C THR A 664 32.20 3.16 13.20
N VAL A 665 32.04 4.48 13.29
CA VAL A 665 31.87 5.38 12.13
C VAL A 665 33.01 6.40 12.02
N ASP A 666 34.11 6.21 12.76
CA ASP A 666 35.25 7.13 12.88
C ASP A 666 35.80 7.58 11.51
N ASP A 667 35.98 6.63 10.59
CA ASP A 667 36.48 6.90 9.23
C ASP A 667 35.49 7.77 8.42
N VAL A 668 34.19 7.49 8.56
CA VAL A 668 33.11 8.28 7.93
C VAL A 668 33.09 9.68 8.55
N MET A 669 33.16 9.79 9.87
CA MET A 669 33.22 11.07 10.59
C MET A 669 34.42 11.91 10.15
N ALA A 670 35.60 11.30 10.07
CA ALA A 670 36.81 11.98 9.63
C ALA A 670 36.71 12.45 8.17
N ALA A 671 36.17 11.61 7.28
CA ALA A 671 35.92 11.99 5.89
C ALA A 671 34.91 13.15 5.78
N MET A 672 33.80 13.10 6.53
CA MET A 672 32.81 14.18 6.55
C MET A 672 33.43 15.51 7.01
N ARG A 673 34.23 15.49 8.09
CA ARG A 673 34.95 16.69 8.55
C ARG A 673 35.91 17.23 7.50
N ALA A 674 36.71 16.34 6.88
CA ALA A 674 37.65 16.72 5.82
C ALA A 674 36.96 17.38 4.63
N GLU A 675 35.85 16.78 4.17
CA GLU A 675 35.07 17.33 3.07
C GLU A 675 34.38 18.65 3.45
N THR A 676 33.91 18.80 4.69
CA THR A 676 33.36 20.08 5.18
C THR A 676 34.44 21.18 5.22
N VAL A 677 35.65 20.88 5.71
CA VAL A 677 36.77 21.83 5.69
C VAL A 677 37.13 22.21 4.26
N ASN A 678 37.25 21.23 3.36
CA ASN A 678 37.52 21.45 1.94
C ASN A 678 36.45 22.37 1.31
N ALA A 679 35.16 22.14 1.59
CA ALA A 679 34.07 22.96 1.08
C ALA A 679 34.12 24.41 1.61
N ILE A 680 34.39 24.61 2.91
CA ILE A 680 34.54 25.96 3.49
C ILE A 680 35.67 26.73 2.80
N VAL A 681 36.82 26.08 2.59
CA VAL A 681 37.99 26.70 1.94
C VAL A 681 37.73 26.94 0.46
N ALA A 682 37.15 25.98 -0.28
CA ALA A 682 36.87 26.11 -1.71
C ALA A 682 35.86 27.22 -2.02
N ASP A 683 34.83 27.37 -1.18
CA ASP A 683 33.83 28.45 -1.31
C ASP A 683 34.45 29.83 -1.03
N ALA A 684 35.33 29.92 -0.03
CA ALA A 684 35.99 31.17 0.34
C ALA A 684 37.14 31.55 -0.61
N CYS A 685 37.82 30.55 -1.16
CA CYS A 685 39.00 30.69 -2.01
C CYS A 685 38.80 29.92 -3.35
N PRO A 686 37.96 30.44 -4.28
CA PRO A 686 37.67 29.75 -5.52
C PRO A 686 38.93 29.42 -6.34
N PRO A 687 39.01 28.25 -7.00
CA PRO A 687 40.18 27.87 -7.78
C PRO A 687 40.58 28.92 -8.83
N GLY A 688 41.84 29.35 -8.82
CA GLY A 688 42.38 30.36 -9.73
C GLY A 688 42.12 31.82 -9.34
N SER A 689 41.53 32.07 -8.16
CA SER A 689 41.41 33.41 -7.58
C SER A 689 42.69 33.84 -6.85
N TYR A 690 42.90 35.15 -6.74
CA TYR A 690 44.05 35.73 -6.01
C TYR A 690 43.69 35.93 -4.52
N PRO A 691 44.66 35.92 -3.59
CA PRO A 691 44.42 36.15 -2.16
C PRO A 691 43.61 37.39 -1.83
N GLU A 692 43.75 38.46 -2.63
CA GLU A 692 42.98 39.71 -2.48
C GLU A 692 41.48 39.57 -2.79
N GLN A 693 41.08 38.49 -3.48
CA GLN A 693 39.70 38.20 -3.88
C GLN A 693 39.02 37.20 -2.93
N TRP A 694 39.75 36.61 -1.99
CA TRP A 694 39.21 35.59 -1.11
C TRP A 694 38.31 36.20 -0.05
N ASN A 695 37.21 35.50 0.25
CA ASN A 695 36.27 35.91 1.27
C ASN A 695 36.74 35.45 2.66
N VAL A 696 37.81 36.08 3.16
CA VAL A 696 38.45 35.73 4.44
C VAL A 696 37.49 35.90 5.62
N GLU A 697 36.68 36.96 5.62
CA GLU A 697 35.69 37.19 6.67
C GLU A 697 34.59 36.12 6.67
N GLY A 698 34.06 35.78 5.50
CA GLY A 698 33.09 34.68 5.37
C GLY A 698 33.67 33.31 5.77
N MET A 699 34.96 33.08 5.50
CA MET A 699 35.66 31.87 5.96
C MET A 699 35.73 31.82 7.50
N LYS A 700 36.11 32.91 8.17
CA LYS A 700 36.15 32.97 9.63
C LYS A 700 34.78 32.71 10.25
N GLU A 701 33.75 33.34 9.70
CA GLU A 701 32.38 33.17 10.19
C GLU A 701 31.92 31.72 10.06
N ARG A 702 32.14 31.09 8.90
CA ARG A 702 31.81 29.66 8.70
C ARG A 702 32.63 28.74 9.59
N VAL A 703 33.93 28.98 9.76
CA VAL A 703 34.79 28.17 10.64
C VAL A 703 34.33 28.29 12.11
N ALA A 704 33.99 29.49 12.58
CA ALA A 704 33.45 29.67 13.93
C ALA A 704 32.08 29.00 14.08
N ASN A 705 31.22 29.11 13.06
CA ASN A 705 29.86 28.56 13.12
C ASN A 705 29.84 27.03 13.05
N ILE A 706 30.59 26.45 12.11
CA ILE A 706 30.57 25.01 11.82
C ILE A 706 31.59 24.27 12.69
N LEU A 707 32.85 24.72 12.71
CA LEU A 707 33.91 23.99 13.41
C LEU A 707 34.08 24.42 14.87
N ASN A 708 33.42 25.49 15.30
CA ASN A 708 33.58 26.07 16.64
C ASN A 708 35.06 26.43 16.95
N LEU A 709 35.79 26.88 15.93
CA LEU A 709 37.20 27.24 16.00
C LEU A 709 37.40 28.73 15.71
N HIS A 710 38.43 29.32 16.32
CA HIS A 710 38.85 30.71 16.08
C HIS A 710 40.33 30.75 15.67
N PRO A 711 40.70 30.18 14.50
CA PRO A 711 42.08 30.18 14.04
C PRO A 711 42.54 31.60 13.66
N PRO A 712 43.85 31.90 13.79
CA PRO A 712 44.42 33.19 13.40
C PRO A 712 44.58 33.32 11.89
N ILE A 713 43.47 33.26 11.15
CA ILE A 713 43.44 33.30 9.68
C ILE A 713 44.09 34.58 9.13
N ASP A 714 43.93 35.71 9.82
CA ASP A 714 44.57 36.99 9.44
C ASP A 714 46.10 36.91 9.46
N GLU A 715 46.66 36.16 10.40
CA GLU A 715 48.11 35.96 10.49
C GLU A 715 48.59 35.04 9.35
N TRP A 716 47.81 34.00 9.03
CA TRP A 716 48.12 33.09 7.92
C TRP A 716 48.11 33.81 6.55
N MET A 717 47.24 34.80 6.38
CA MET A 717 47.19 35.66 5.18
C MET A 717 48.43 36.56 5.01
N GLN A 718 49.25 36.74 6.04
CA GLN A 718 50.48 37.54 5.98
C GLN A 718 51.74 36.72 5.68
N GLU A 719 51.62 35.39 5.55
CA GLU A 719 52.75 34.50 5.21
C GLU A 719 53.13 34.63 3.72
N ASP A 720 54.40 34.42 3.36
CA ASP A 720 54.89 34.67 1.98
C ASP A 720 54.31 33.71 0.92
N ALA A 721 53.72 32.59 1.34
CA ALA A 721 53.22 31.51 0.47
C ALA A 721 51.80 31.09 0.87
N VAL A 722 50.87 32.03 0.79
CA VAL A 722 49.45 31.76 1.08
C VAL A 722 48.80 31.02 -0.09
N ASP A 723 48.42 29.77 0.11
CA ASP A 723 47.62 28.98 -0.82
C ASP A 723 46.38 28.38 -0.12
N PRO A 724 45.33 27.98 -0.87
CA PRO A 724 44.15 27.35 -0.27
C PRO A 724 44.44 26.03 0.45
N GLU A 725 45.38 25.23 -0.05
CA GLU A 725 45.73 23.90 0.47
C GLU A 725 46.30 23.99 1.90
N MET A 726 47.03 25.07 2.20
CA MET A 726 47.55 25.42 3.52
C MET A 726 46.43 25.71 4.52
N PHE A 727 45.37 26.42 4.14
CA PHE A 727 44.22 26.63 5.01
C PHE A 727 43.50 25.30 5.28
N GLU A 728 43.29 24.51 4.24
CA GLU A 728 42.66 23.19 4.34
C GLU A 728 43.43 22.29 5.32
N GLU A 729 44.74 22.12 5.16
CA GLU A 729 45.56 21.27 6.03
C GLU A 729 45.55 21.76 7.50
N ARG A 730 45.66 23.08 7.70
CA ARG A 730 45.69 23.67 9.05
C ARG A 730 44.34 23.56 9.75
N LEU A 731 43.25 23.91 9.05
CA LEU A 731 41.90 23.83 9.60
C LEU A 731 41.51 22.39 9.89
N GLN A 732 41.82 21.46 8.99
CA GLN A 732 41.56 20.04 9.19
C GLN A 732 42.28 19.51 10.43
N ARG A 733 43.57 19.82 10.58
CA ARG A 733 44.35 19.41 11.75
C ARG A 733 43.76 19.96 13.06
N MET A 734 43.30 21.22 13.06
CA MET A 734 42.67 21.82 14.23
C MET A 734 41.32 21.15 14.54
N ALA A 735 40.48 20.92 13.52
CA ALA A 735 39.19 20.26 13.68
C ALA A 735 39.32 18.84 14.21
N ASP A 736 40.27 18.05 13.68
CA ASP A 736 40.55 16.69 14.14
C ASP A 736 41.09 16.67 15.57
N ALA A 737 41.95 17.63 15.94
CA ALA A 737 42.44 17.75 17.32
C ALA A 737 41.30 18.05 18.30
N THR A 738 40.40 18.98 17.97
CA THR A 738 39.23 19.29 18.80
C THR A 738 38.27 18.11 18.91
N ALA A 739 38.04 17.37 17.82
CA ALA A 739 37.23 16.15 17.87
C ALA A 739 37.86 15.10 18.80
N ALA A 740 39.17 14.90 18.72
CA ALA A 740 39.90 13.97 19.59
C ALA A 740 39.89 14.39 21.08
N GLU A 741 40.00 15.70 21.36
CA GLU A 741 39.88 16.24 22.72
C GLU A 741 38.50 15.97 23.32
N LYS A 742 37.44 16.12 22.52
CA LYS A 742 36.07 15.80 22.95
C LYS A 742 35.86 14.31 23.17
N ALA A 743 36.35 13.48 22.27
CA ALA A 743 36.29 12.03 22.40
C ALA A 743 36.97 11.54 23.68
N ALA A 744 38.03 12.22 24.14
CA ALA A 744 38.75 11.90 25.37
C ALA A 744 37.99 12.27 26.67
N LEU A 745 36.89 13.04 26.59
CA LEU A 745 36.10 13.41 27.76
C LEU A 745 35.18 12.27 28.25
N VAL A 746 34.80 11.35 27.35
CA VAL A 746 33.95 10.21 27.65
C VAL A 746 34.71 8.91 27.35
N ASP A 747 34.17 7.77 27.77
CA ASP A 747 34.75 6.48 27.37
C ASP A 747 34.52 6.20 25.88
N ALA A 748 35.40 5.40 25.28
CA ALA A 748 35.40 5.15 23.83
C ALA A 748 34.12 4.47 23.32
N GLU A 749 33.45 3.65 24.13
CA GLU A 749 32.23 2.96 23.71
C GLU A 749 31.05 3.94 23.66
N THR A 750 30.93 4.79 24.69
CA THR A 750 29.95 5.88 24.71
C THR A 750 30.17 6.86 23.54
N TRP A 751 31.42 7.23 23.23
CA TRP A 751 31.73 8.13 22.11
C TRP A 751 31.28 7.55 20.77
N LYS A 752 31.58 6.27 20.50
CA LYS A 752 31.14 5.57 19.28
C LYS A 752 29.61 5.56 19.15
N GLY A 753 28.92 5.30 20.26
CA GLY A 753 27.45 5.35 20.31
C GLY A 753 26.90 6.73 19.98
N ILE A 754 27.54 7.79 20.50
CA ILE A 754 27.17 9.19 20.21
C ILE A 754 27.37 9.53 18.72
N GLU A 755 28.54 9.24 18.15
CA GLU A 755 28.82 9.52 16.73
C GLU A 755 27.82 8.82 15.80
N LYS A 756 27.55 7.53 16.06
CA LYS A 756 26.57 6.76 15.31
C LYS A 756 25.15 7.32 15.45
N SER A 757 24.75 7.72 16.65
CA SER A 757 23.44 8.32 16.91
C SER A 757 23.28 9.67 16.21
N ILE A 758 24.29 10.54 16.29
CA ILE A 758 24.28 11.84 15.60
C ILE A 758 24.13 11.63 14.10
N LEU A 759 24.95 10.75 13.52
CA LEU A 759 24.91 10.48 12.08
C LEU A 759 23.54 10.00 11.61
N LEU A 760 22.97 9.00 12.30
CA LEU A 760 21.66 8.45 11.95
C LEU A 760 20.54 9.49 12.08
N GLN A 761 20.53 10.26 13.17
CA GLN A 761 19.50 11.28 13.41
C GLN A 761 19.58 12.42 12.39
N THR A 762 20.79 12.90 12.09
CA THR A 762 21.00 13.95 11.08
C THR A 762 20.61 13.44 9.69
N LEU A 763 21.01 12.22 9.31
CA LEU A 763 20.60 11.58 8.06
C LEU A 763 19.08 11.50 7.93
N ASP A 764 18.40 10.97 8.97
CA ASP A 764 16.95 10.78 8.98
C ASP A 764 16.20 12.13 8.93
N HIS A 765 16.72 13.18 9.60
CA HIS A 765 16.14 14.52 9.56
C HIS A 765 16.20 15.13 8.15
N HIS A 766 17.40 15.21 7.55
CA HIS A 766 17.59 15.77 6.21
C HIS A 766 16.85 14.97 5.14
N TRP A 767 16.76 13.64 5.30
CA TRP A 767 16.00 12.80 4.38
C TRP A 767 14.49 13.10 4.41
N LYS A 768 13.91 13.34 5.59
CA LYS A 768 12.48 13.72 5.70
C LYS A 768 12.20 15.07 5.04
N GLU A 769 13.06 16.07 5.27
CA GLU A 769 12.94 17.38 4.62
C GLU A 769 13.07 17.28 3.09
N HIS A 770 14.00 16.44 2.63
CA HIS A 770 14.19 16.18 1.20
C HIS A 770 12.98 15.51 0.56
N LEU A 771 12.35 14.54 1.23
CA LEU A 771 11.10 13.93 0.75
C LEU A 771 9.97 14.96 0.61
N ALA A 772 9.80 15.85 1.60
CA ALA A 772 8.80 16.91 1.53
C ALA A 772 9.10 17.87 0.35
N THR A 773 10.36 18.23 0.16
CA THR A 773 10.81 19.08 -0.96
C THR A 773 10.56 18.43 -2.31
N LEU A 774 10.80 17.12 -2.44
CA LEU A 774 10.54 16.38 -3.68
C LEU A 774 9.06 16.23 -4.00
N ASP A 775 8.18 16.11 -3.00
CA ASP A 775 6.74 16.11 -3.24
C ASP A 775 6.26 17.49 -3.72
N ALA A 776 6.71 18.57 -3.06
CA ALA A 776 6.42 19.93 -3.50
C ALA A 776 6.92 20.18 -4.94
N LEU A 777 8.14 19.75 -5.26
CA LEU A 777 8.69 19.82 -6.62
C LEU A 777 7.80 19.06 -7.62
N ARG A 778 7.34 17.85 -7.26
CA ARG A 778 6.48 17.03 -8.13
C ARG A 778 5.15 17.74 -8.43
N GLN A 779 4.58 18.47 -7.48
CA GLN A 779 3.32 19.20 -7.67
C GLN A 779 3.45 20.35 -8.69
N VAL A 780 4.63 21.01 -8.75
CA VAL A 780 4.83 22.20 -9.61
C VAL A 780 5.59 21.92 -10.91
N VAL A 781 6.35 20.83 -11.01
CA VAL A 781 7.24 20.57 -12.16
C VAL A 781 6.52 20.47 -13.50
N PHE A 782 5.23 20.10 -13.50
CA PHE A 782 4.40 20.06 -14.72
C PHE A 782 4.30 21.42 -15.42
N LEU A 783 4.49 22.54 -14.70
CA LEU A 783 4.52 23.88 -15.29
C LEU A 783 5.67 24.06 -16.31
N ARG A 784 6.74 23.26 -16.21
CA ARG A 784 7.84 23.27 -17.19
C ARG A 784 7.37 22.85 -18.59
N ALA A 785 6.26 22.09 -18.70
CA ALA A 785 5.68 21.70 -19.98
C ALA A 785 5.25 22.92 -20.83
N TYR A 786 4.84 24.02 -20.19
CA TYR A 786 4.51 25.27 -20.89
C TYR A 786 5.71 25.86 -21.65
N ALA A 787 6.93 25.61 -21.16
CA ALA A 787 8.18 26.02 -21.81
C ALA A 787 8.70 24.99 -22.84
N GLN A 788 7.87 24.02 -23.27
CA GLN A 788 8.25 22.93 -24.17
C GLN A 788 9.39 22.04 -23.62
N LYS A 789 9.59 22.04 -22.31
CA LYS A 789 10.51 21.13 -21.62
C LYS A 789 9.75 19.89 -21.16
N GLN A 790 10.42 18.74 -21.14
CA GLN A 790 9.83 17.51 -20.62
C GLN A 790 9.89 17.52 -19.08
N PRO A 791 8.75 17.55 -18.37
CA PRO A 791 8.75 17.72 -16.91
C PRO A 791 9.56 16.67 -16.16
N ILE A 792 9.52 15.40 -16.60
CA ILE A 792 10.28 14.32 -15.95
C ILE A 792 11.80 14.50 -16.02
N ASN A 793 12.33 15.08 -17.10
CA ASN A 793 13.77 15.32 -17.22
C ASN A 793 14.22 16.48 -16.32
N GLU A 794 13.39 17.53 -16.23
CA GLU A 794 13.61 18.65 -15.32
C GLU A 794 13.52 18.16 -13.85
N TYR A 795 12.51 17.34 -13.53
CA TYR A 795 12.37 16.72 -12.21
C TYR A 795 13.62 15.92 -11.83
N LYS A 796 14.14 15.09 -12.73
CA LYS A 796 15.37 14.30 -12.48
C LYS A 796 16.58 15.18 -12.19
N GLN A 797 16.77 16.26 -12.95
CA GLN A 797 17.90 17.17 -12.78
C GLN A 797 17.79 17.94 -11.46
N GLU A 798 16.62 18.53 -11.18
CA GLU A 798 16.39 19.29 -9.95
C GLU A 798 16.43 18.38 -8.71
N ALA A 799 15.82 17.20 -8.77
CA ALA A 799 15.85 16.22 -7.68
C ALA A 799 17.27 15.71 -7.38
N PHE A 800 18.13 15.57 -8.39
CA PHE A 800 19.53 15.21 -8.20
C PHE A 800 20.32 16.34 -7.53
N ALA A 801 20.15 17.58 -7.98
CA ALA A 801 20.80 18.74 -7.35
C ALA A 801 20.35 18.93 -5.89
N LEU A 802 19.06 18.74 -5.59
CA LEU A 802 18.54 18.74 -4.23
C LEU A 802 19.17 17.62 -3.37
N PHE A 803 19.35 16.44 -3.95
CA PHE A 803 19.98 15.31 -3.26
C PHE A 803 21.46 15.56 -2.93
N GLU A 804 22.25 16.09 -3.88
CA GLU A 804 23.64 16.49 -3.62
C GLU A 804 23.73 17.56 -2.52
N ARG A 805 22.81 18.54 -2.54
CA ARG A 805 22.73 19.55 -1.49
C ARG A 805 22.39 18.94 -0.14
N MET A 806 21.44 18.02 -0.07
CA MET A 806 21.08 17.29 1.16
C MET A 806 22.30 16.55 1.73
N LEU A 807 23.05 15.81 0.90
CA LEU A 807 24.27 15.13 1.34
C LEU A 807 25.34 16.10 1.85
N SER A 808 25.45 17.28 1.24
CA SER A 808 26.34 18.33 1.73
C SER A 808 25.90 18.88 3.09
N ASN A 809 24.60 19.13 3.27
CA ASN A 809 24.05 19.60 4.53
C ASN A 809 24.24 18.57 5.64
N ILE A 810 24.05 17.27 5.36
CA ILE A 810 24.29 16.21 6.35
C ILE A 810 25.75 16.25 6.84
N ARG A 811 26.72 16.33 5.94
CA ARG A 811 28.15 16.40 6.31
C ARG A 811 28.46 17.62 7.17
N GLU A 812 27.97 18.78 6.78
CA GLU A 812 28.16 20.03 7.52
C GLU A 812 27.49 19.97 8.90
N ASP A 813 26.27 19.46 8.98
CA ASP A 813 25.49 19.39 10.21
C ASP A 813 26.03 18.37 11.20
N VAL A 814 26.47 17.19 10.73
CA VAL A 814 27.17 16.20 11.57
C VAL A 814 28.45 16.81 12.13
N THR A 815 29.27 17.42 11.27
CA THR A 815 30.51 18.09 11.68
C THR A 815 30.24 19.20 12.70
N ARG A 816 29.22 20.03 12.45
CA ARG A 816 28.81 21.11 13.35
C ARG A 816 28.33 20.60 14.70
N THR A 817 27.54 19.54 14.69
CA THR A 817 26.99 18.94 15.92
C THR A 817 28.11 18.35 16.78
N VAL A 818 29.03 17.59 16.19
CA VAL A 818 30.22 17.05 16.89
C VAL A 818 31.13 18.19 17.39
N ALA A 819 31.37 19.22 16.58
CA ALA A 819 32.19 20.37 16.95
C ALA A 819 31.58 21.25 18.07
N ARG A 820 30.26 21.18 18.28
CA ARG A 820 29.55 21.96 19.32
C ARG A 820 29.06 21.14 20.52
N ILE A 821 29.12 19.81 20.47
CA ILE A 821 28.71 18.97 21.60
C ILE A 821 29.53 19.32 22.85
N ASP A 822 28.85 19.57 23.96
CA ASP A 822 29.47 19.81 25.25
C ASP A 822 28.83 18.86 26.27
N PHE A 823 29.66 18.19 27.06
CA PHE A 823 29.22 17.13 27.96
C PHE A 823 29.01 17.70 29.35
N GLN A 824 27.75 17.89 29.74
CA GLN A 824 27.41 18.12 31.14
C GLN A 824 27.15 16.77 31.81
N PHE A 825 28.08 16.34 32.67
CA PHE A 825 27.91 15.16 33.50
C PHE A 825 26.81 15.42 34.55
N GLN A 826 25.56 15.21 34.19
CA GLN A 826 24.49 14.94 35.15
C GLN A 826 24.34 13.42 35.30
N GLU A 827 24.11 12.97 36.53
CA GLU A 827 23.82 11.58 36.84
C GLU A 827 22.65 11.11 35.96
N PRO A 828 22.82 10.07 35.13
CA PRO A 828 21.85 9.73 34.10
C PRO A 828 20.60 9.18 34.76
N GLU A 829 19.48 9.89 34.64
CA GLU A 829 18.20 9.20 34.64
C GLU A 829 18.19 8.26 33.43
N PRO A 830 17.77 7.00 33.60
CA PRO A 830 17.74 6.05 32.50
C PRO A 830 16.82 6.58 31.42
N MET A 831 17.41 7.12 30.35
CA MET A 831 16.67 7.46 29.14
C MET A 831 16.05 6.16 28.61
N PRO A 832 14.72 6.06 28.52
CA PRO A 832 14.12 5.02 27.71
C PRO A 832 14.65 5.20 26.29
N LEU A 833 14.90 4.09 25.58
CA LEU A 833 15.02 4.13 24.13
C LEU A 833 13.84 4.93 23.58
N PRO A 834 14.02 5.81 22.59
CA PRO A 834 12.90 6.54 22.01
C PRO A 834 11.85 5.52 21.58
N GLU A 835 10.69 5.55 22.24
CA GLU A 835 9.51 4.88 21.72
C GLU A 835 9.28 5.48 20.32
N LEU A 836 9.03 4.61 19.34
CA LEU A 836 8.66 5.05 18.01
C LEU A 836 7.52 6.07 18.15
N PRO A 837 7.62 7.27 17.55
CA PRO A 837 6.54 8.25 17.64
C PRO A 837 5.26 7.65 17.07
N ASP A 838 4.12 8.07 17.60
CA ASP A 838 2.81 7.66 17.11
C ASP A 838 2.72 7.92 15.60
N PHE A 839 2.63 6.86 14.81
CA PHE A 839 2.53 6.92 13.36
C PHE A 839 1.08 6.84 12.91
N LEU A 840 0.79 7.45 11.78
CA LEU A 840 -0.44 7.25 11.02
C LEU A 840 -0.09 6.52 9.73
N THR A 841 -0.73 5.38 9.51
CA THR A 841 -0.56 4.55 8.30
C THR A 841 -1.76 4.76 7.40
N THR A 842 -1.53 5.30 6.20
CA THR A 842 -2.61 5.61 5.27
C THR A 842 -2.36 4.92 3.93
N HIS A 843 -3.38 4.23 3.42
CA HIS A 843 -3.40 3.74 2.05
C HIS A 843 -4.82 3.84 1.49
N ILE A 844 -5.00 4.74 0.52
CA ILE A 844 -6.32 5.01 -0.06
C ILE A 844 -6.60 4.05 -1.21
N ASP A 845 -7.68 3.27 -1.09
CA ASP A 845 -8.17 2.41 -2.16
C ASP A 845 -8.63 3.26 -3.36
N PRO A 846 -8.14 2.99 -4.58
CA PRO A 846 -8.43 3.82 -5.74
C PRO A 846 -9.85 3.67 -6.30
N PHE A 847 -10.60 2.64 -5.91
CA PHE A 847 -11.97 2.41 -6.37
C PHE A 847 -13.01 2.88 -5.37
N THR A 848 -12.77 2.69 -4.06
CA THR A 848 -13.70 3.16 -3.03
C THR A 848 -13.37 4.56 -2.55
N GLY A 849 -12.10 4.97 -2.63
CA GLY A 849 -11.59 6.21 -2.08
C GLY A 849 -11.37 6.19 -0.57
N GLU A 850 -11.62 5.06 0.09
CA GLU A 850 -11.51 4.86 1.54
C GLU A 850 -10.08 4.40 1.94
N ASP A 851 -9.66 4.70 3.17
CA ASP A 851 -8.39 4.18 3.72
C ASP A 851 -8.56 2.70 4.09
N ASN A 852 -7.76 1.83 3.47
CA ASN A 852 -7.79 0.39 3.68
C ASN A 852 -6.55 -0.14 4.40
N SER A 853 -5.81 0.72 5.12
CA SER A 853 -4.72 0.29 6.02
C SER A 853 -5.22 -0.58 7.17
N ALA A 854 -6.44 -0.32 7.69
CA ALA A 854 -7.11 -1.05 8.77
C ALA A 854 -6.31 -1.17 10.09
N ASP A 855 -5.28 -0.32 10.26
CA ASP A 855 -4.47 -0.24 11.47
C ASP A 855 -5.17 0.63 12.53
N VAL A 856 -5.13 0.16 13.78
CA VAL A 856 -5.54 0.94 14.96
C VAL A 856 -4.34 1.78 15.37
N ASP A 857 -4.24 2.97 14.78
CA ASP A 857 -3.19 3.95 15.06
C ASP A 857 -3.64 5.01 16.09
N ALA A 858 -2.72 5.92 16.45
CA ALA A 858 -3.01 6.98 17.42
C ALA A 858 -4.16 7.89 16.98
N GLY A 859 -4.36 8.05 15.67
CA GLY A 859 -5.49 8.78 15.08
C GLY A 859 -6.82 8.07 15.33
N SER A 860 -6.87 6.75 15.11
CA SER A 860 -8.06 5.93 15.33
C SER A 860 -8.52 5.85 16.79
N LEU A 861 -7.56 5.88 17.74
CA LEU A 861 -7.85 5.84 19.18
C LEU A 861 -8.20 7.22 19.75
N GLY A 862 -8.06 8.30 18.96
CA GLY A 862 -8.20 9.68 19.46
C GLY A 862 -7.16 10.03 20.53
N VAL A 863 -6.02 9.35 20.52
CA VAL A 863 -4.95 9.50 21.53
C VAL A 863 -3.97 10.62 21.16
N ILE A 864 -4.15 11.26 19.99
CA ILE A 864 -3.55 12.57 19.67
C ILE A 864 -4.24 13.70 20.48
N ALA A 865 -4.58 13.43 21.74
CA ALA A 865 -5.16 14.37 22.68
C ALA A 865 -4.13 14.66 23.78
N ASP A 866 -3.37 15.74 23.57
CA ASP A 866 -2.89 16.77 24.52
C ASP A 866 -2.41 16.41 25.94
N THR A 867 -2.22 15.14 26.27
CA THR A 867 -1.65 14.76 27.55
C THR A 867 -0.14 14.70 27.43
N LEU A 868 0.49 15.87 27.64
CA LEU A 868 1.85 15.99 28.17
C LEU A 868 2.14 14.75 29.04
N PRO A 869 3.17 13.96 28.73
CA PRO A 869 3.46 12.73 29.45
C PRO A 869 3.51 13.10 30.93
N PRO A 870 2.78 12.38 31.81
CA PRO A 870 2.67 12.79 33.19
C PRO A 870 4.09 12.93 33.73
N MET A 871 4.48 14.19 34.01
CA MET A 871 5.76 14.50 34.63
C MET A 871 5.91 13.50 35.76
N GLN A 872 6.98 12.70 35.68
CA GLN A 872 7.32 11.74 36.70
C GLN A 872 7.59 12.51 38.00
N VAL A 873 6.53 12.81 38.75
CA VAL A 873 6.67 13.11 40.17
C VAL A 873 7.20 11.81 40.75
N PRO A 874 8.42 11.81 41.34
CA PRO A 874 9.11 10.60 41.71
C PRO A 874 8.19 9.73 42.55
N LYS A 875 7.96 8.52 42.03
CA LYS A 875 7.16 7.47 42.65
C LYS A 875 7.67 7.30 44.08
N HIS A 876 6.97 7.89 45.04
CA HIS A 876 7.02 7.36 46.39
C HIS A 876 6.58 5.91 46.28
N ASP A 877 7.47 5.00 46.65
CA ASP A 877 7.18 3.60 46.86
C ASP A 877 5.89 3.49 47.68
N ILE A 878 4.75 3.29 46.99
CA ILE A 878 3.49 3.00 47.64
C ILE A 878 3.65 1.57 48.14
N ALA A 879 4.13 1.49 49.38
CA ALA A 879 4.12 0.30 50.19
C ALA A 879 2.78 -0.42 49.97
N ARG A 880 2.82 -1.75 49.81
CA ARG A 880 1.72 -2.69 49.57
C ARG A 880 0.58 -2.61 50.61
N GLY A 881 -0.06 -1.47 50.76
CA GLY A 881 -1.04 -1.17 51.79
C GLY A 881 -2.21 -0.41 51.19
N GLU A 882 -3.36 -1.09 51.22
CA GLU A 882 -4.73 -0.58 51.03
C GLU A 882 -5.14 -0.21 49.59
N ASN A 883 -6.00 -1.07 49.03
CA ASN A 883 -6.74 -0.85 47.80
C ASN A 883 -7.74 0.32 47.98
N PRO A 884 -7.54 1.47 47.32
CA PRO A 884 -8.40 2.65 47.50
C PRO A 884 -9.83 2.44 46.97
N TYR A 885 -10.07 1.41 46.16
CA TYR A 885 -11.37 1.09 45.59
C TYR A 885 -12.10 -0.04 46.33
N ALA A 886 -11.59 -0.49 47.48
CA ALA A 886 -12.19 -1.59 48.26
C ALA A 886 -13.65 -1.32 48.65
N ALA A 887 -14.03 -0.05 48.85
CA ALA A 887 -15.40 0.35 49.21
C ALA A 887 -16.40 0.38 48.04
N MET A 888 -15.94 0.25 46.79
CA MET A 888 -16.79 0.41 45.59
C MET A 888 -17.49 -0.89 45.12
N GLU A 889 -17.36 -1.99 45.86
CA GLU A 889 -17.95 -3.32 45.52
C GLU A 889 -17.74 -3.73 44.04
N ILE A 890 -16.55 -3.45 43.50
CA ILE A 890 -16.25 -3.67 42.09
C ILE A 890 -16.15 -5.17 41.78
N SER A 891 -16.91 -5.62 40.77
CA SER A 891 -16.82 -6.97 40.25
C SER A 891 -15.38 -7.30 39.82
N ARG A 892 -14.84 -8.44 40.26
CA ARG A 892 -13.46 -8.86 39.99
C ARG A 892 -13.09 -8.92 38.49
N ASN A 893 -14.07 -9.10 37.61
CA ASN A 893 -13.88 -9.16 36.16
C ASN A 893 -14.18 -7.84 35.44
N ALA A 894 -14.66 -6.81 36.15
CA ALA A 894 -14.89 -5.48 35.57
C ALA A 894 -13.55 -4.76 35.29
N PRO A 895 -13.54 -3.77 34.38
CA PRO A 895 -12.38 -2.90 34.17
C PRO A 895 -11.99 -2.19 35.47
N CYS A 896 -10.69 -2.07 35.73
CA CYS A 896 -10.20 -1.39 36.93
C CYS A 896 -10.42 0.14 36.82
N PRO A 897 -10.97 0.82 37.84
CA PRO A 897 -11.27 2.26 37.78
C PRO A 897 -10.07 3.18 37.61
N CYS A 898 -8.84 2.67 37.74
CA CYS A 898 -7.63 3.44 37.56
C CYS A 898 -7.27 3.73 36.10
N GLY A 899 -8.08 3.29 35.13
CA GLY A 899 -7.82 3.51 33.70
C GLY A 899 -6.78 2.57 33.08
N SER A 900 -6.25 1.59 33.82
CA SER A 900 -5.19 0.69 33.32
C SER A 900 -5.60 -0.28 32.19
N GLY A 901 -6.88 -0.29 31.78
CA GLY A 901 -7.42 -1.29 30.84
C GLY A 901 -7.48 -2.73 31.35
N ARG A 902 -6.85 -3.05 32.50
CA ARG A 902 -6.85 -4.39 33.10
C ARG A 902 -8.12 -4.65 33.91
N LYS A 903 -8.51 -5.93 34.02
CA LYS A 903 -9.58 -6.35 34.95
C LYS A 903 -9.16 -6.05 36.39
N TYR A 904 -10.11 -5.68 37.24
CA TYR A 904 -9.86 -5.29 38.64
C TYR A 904 -9.00 -6.31 39.41
N LYS A 905 -9.25 -7.62 39.24
CA LYS A 905 -8.44 -8.70 39.85
C LYS A 905 -6.97 -8.78 39.41
N HIS A 906 -6.60 -8.12 38.32
CA HIS A 906 -5.24 -8.04 37.77
C HIS A 906 -4.61 -6.66 37.95
N CYS A 907 -5.23 -5.81 38.79
CA CYS A 907 -4.77 -4.47 39.13
C CYS A 907 -5.01 -4.23 40.64
N HIS A 908 -5.84 -3.29 41.05
CA HIS A 908 -6.05 -2.94 42.47
C HIS A 908 -6.76 -4.02 43.30
N GLY A 909 -7.50 -4.92 42.66
CA GLY A 909 -8.11 -6.10 43.30
C GLY A 909 -7.23 -7.35 43.26
N ALA A 910 -5.93 -7.21 42.95
CA ALA A 910 -4.97 -8.30 43.07
C ALA A 910 -4.76 -8.64 44.55
N ILE A 911 -4.93 -9.92 44.88
CA ILE A 911 -4.71 -10.47 46.23
C ILE A 911 -3.23 -10.74 46.43
#